data_AF-A0AAJ0AYZ7-F1
#
_entry.id   AF-A0AAJ0AYZ7-F1
#
_cell.length_a   1.000
_cell.length_b   1.000
_cell.length_c   1.000
_cell.angle_alpha   90.00
_cell.angle_beta   90.00
_cell.angle_gamma   90.00
#
_symmetry.space_group_name_H-M   'P 1'
#
loop_
_entity.id
_entity.type
_entity.pdbx_description
1 polymer ?
#
loop_
_entity_poly.entity_id
_entity_poly.type
_entity_poly.pdbx_seq_one_letter_code
_entity_poly.pdbx_strand_id
1 'polypeptide(L)'
;MERNEKALREFQSPLKLPDYNEEELTQLVVRMIQKRGMLIEGGPENRSLHALVRRVARKRKSASFSNVHHLEKELNNACRRQALRLQREHVQWFQQGLTQASRTEFLPGERTQNERETDEKCNVTEATDDQKRLFTSSDLLGPDPKDLRDDNKSWKKLEGLIGLEKVKREFGDIIDFAQTNYRRELQGMKPLEIGLNRLFLGPPGVGKTTVAQLYGQILIDLGLLSGKKVMLRNPSDLIGPHTGQSEMKTKEVLEEANGNVLVIDDAHMLYPGVQDAGNNTDDFRIAVLDTLVANVSAEPEDRCIILVGYDSEMSQLFNNSNPGLQRRFPKETALRFDTYSEDELCRIMDMKVDECGLEMTEDAAAVSRQVLSRMRINPRFGNAGDVESLLSQAKVRMNARSRSADHRSGSIQFTIESGDIDPDWDRPLRVDESRAKLFEGFVGFKKIVEQFEGYKNLVDGMRLWDIDPRPHIPWAFIFQGPPGTGKTATAQKVGRLYFDMGLLSTDEVVVCSVTDFVGQYLGQTGPKVVKTLETGLGKVLFVDEAYRLASGSEFHAEALSELVDAMTQVRYQNNMVIILAGYTTEMEHLLRINPGLRSRFPEHITFQAMNSHACLKHLRQEVQKLKIDIVVAKDPSEEKLETVYRLFRKLGQTRGWASGRDVETLAKTIIGNAYKRAGRTKKRLDTISLQVTLGEVIEVQKGMLRERLRRVDDEAEE
;
A
#
# COMPACT_ATOMS: atom_id res chain seq x y z
N MET A 1 -25.41 -69.20 -27.85
CA MET A 1 -24.96 -68.15 -26.92
C MET A 1 -24.92 -68.63 -25.47
N GLU A 2 -25.84 -69.49 -25.00
CA GLU A 2 -25.82 -70.02 -23.62
C GLU A 2 -24.62 -70.94 -23.28
N ARG A 3 -24.01 -71.63 -24.25
CA ARG A 3 -22.81 -72.46 -23.99
C ARG A 3 -21.53 -71.63 -23.73
N ASN A 4 -21.46 -70.37 -24.18
CA ASN A 4 -20.31 -69.49 -23.92
C ASN A 4 -20.42 -68.76 -22.57
N GLU A 5 -21.64 -68.50 -22.07
CA GLU A 5 -21.83 -67.91 -20.73
C GLU A 5 -21.42 -68.87 -19.61
N LYS A 6 -21.60 -70.18 -19.81
CA LYS A 6 -21.20 -71.19 -18.81
C LYS A 6 -19.68 -71.30 -18.70
N ALA A 7 -18.96 -71.21 -19.83
CA ALA A 7 -17.48 -71.19 -19.86
C ALA A 7 -16.88 -69.90 -19.28
N LEU A 8 -17.58 -68.75 -19.41
CA LEU A 8 -17.17 -67.48 -18.82
C LEU A 8 -17.38 -67.41 -17.29
N ARG A 9 -18.36 -68.15 -16.75
CA ARG A 9 -18.60 -68.24 -15.30
C ARG A 9 -17.61 -69.15 -14.57
N GLU A 10 -16.99 -70.12 -15.26
CA GLU A 10 -15.98 -71.01 -14.65
C GLU A 10 -14.61 -70.32 -14.44
N PHE A 11 -14.39 -69.12 -15.01
CA PHE A 11 -13.12 -68.38 -14.88
C PHE A 11 -13.14 -67.16 -13.96
N GLN A 12 -14.21 -66.90 -13.20
CA GLN A 12 -14.33 -65.65 -12.42
C GLN A 12 -14.32 -65.86 -10.91
N SER A 13 -13.24 -66.45 -10.41
CA SER A 13 -12.67 -65.94 -9.15
C SER A 13 -11.53 -65.02 -9.57
N PRO A 14 -11.63 -63.68 -9.44
CA PRO A 14 -10.49 -62.83 -9.72
C PRO A 14 -9.34 -63.30 -8.83
N LEU A 15 -8.26 -63.74 -9.45
CA LEU A 15 -7.03 -64.14 -8.79
C LEU A 15 -6.49 -62.89 -8.07
N LYS A 16 -6.90 -62.72 -6.80
CA LYS A 16 -6.42 -61.62 -5.95
C LYS A 16 -5.01 -61.96 -5.52
N LEU A 17 -4.04 -61.53 -6.32
CA LEU A 17 -2.64 -61.56 -5.92
C LEU A 17 -2.46 -60.57 -4.76
N PRO A 18 -1.86 -60.99 -3.63
CA PRO A 18 -1.52 -60.07 -2.55
C PRO A 18 -0.48 -59.04 -3.02
N ASP A 19 -0.48 -57.88 -2.40
CA ASP A 19 0.58 -56.89 -2.67
C ASP A 19 1.95 -57.42 -2.24
N TYR A 20 2.96 -57.20 -3.08
CA TYR A 20 4.33 -57.59 -2.78
C TYR A 20 4.82 -56.93 -1.49
N ASN A 21 5.54 -57.67 -0.64
CA ASN A 21 6.17 -57.15 0.56
C ASN A 21 7.40 -56.24 0.23
N GLU A 22 8.02 -55.61 1.22
CA GLU A 22 9.16 -54.69 0.95
C GLU A 22 10.36 -55.39 0.31
N GLU A 23 10.65 -56.63 0.68
CA GLU A 23 11.76 -57.42 0.10
C GLU A 23 11.48 -57.78 -1.36
N GLU A 24 10.26 -58.22 -1.66
CA GLU A 24 9.79 -58.55 -3.00
C GLU A 24 9.78 -57.32 -3.92
N LEU A 25 9.32 -56.16 -3.42
CA LEU A 25 9.41 -54.90 -4.15
C LEU A 25 10.87 -54.48 -4.40
N THR A 26 11.76 -54.69 -3.44
CA THR A 26 13.20 -54.40 -3.60
C THR A 26 13.80 -55.26 -4.70
N GLN A 27 13.56 -56.57 -4.67
CA GLN A 27 14.02 -57.48 -5.72
C GLN A 27 13.45 -57.10 -7.09
N LEU A 28 12.18 -56.68 -7.15
CA LEU A 28 11.53 -56.26 -8.38
C LEU A 28 12.17 -55.00 -8.96
N VAL A 29 12.40 -53.97 -8.13
CA VAL A 29 13.08 -52.73 -8.57
C VAL A 29 14.49 -53.00 -9.04
N VAL A 30 15.27 -53.81 -8.32
CA VAL A 30 16.65 -54.17 -8.74
C VAL A 30 16.63 -54.84 -10.12
N ARG A 31 15.72 -55.79 -10.36
CA ARG A 31 15.57 -56.42 -11.68
C ARG A 31 15.14 -55.42 -12.75
N MET A 32 14.24 -54.49 -12.44
CA MET A 32 13.82 -53.44 -13.38
C MET A 32 14.98 -52.51 -13.76
N ILE A 33 15.83 -52.14 -12.80
CA ILE A 33 17.03 -51.31 -13.02
C ILE A 33 18.05 -52.06 -13.88
N GLN A 34 18.35 -53.32 -13.55
CA GLN A 34 19.26 -54.17 -14.33
C GLN A 34 18.77 -54.38 -15.77
N LYS A 35 17.46 -54.60 -15.96
CA LYS A 35 16.86 -54.75 -17.30
C LYS A 35 17.00 -53.47 -18.15
N ARG A 36 17.09 -52.31 -17.50
CA ARG A 36 17.36 -51.01 -18.16
C ARG A 36 18.85 -50.75 -18.39
N GLY A 37 19.74 -51.70 -18.06
CA GLY A 37 21.18 -51.56 -18.22
C GLY A 37 21.82 -50.56 -17.24
N MET A 38 21.17 -50.32 -16.10
CA MET A 38 21.59 -49.29 -15.15
C MET A 38 22.17 -49.92 -13.87
N LEU A 39 23.05 -49.18 -13.19
CA LEU A 39 23.73 -49.57 -11.96
C LEU A 39 23.24 -48.70 -10.80
N ILE A 40 23.43 -49.16 -9.57
CA ILE A 40 23.05 -48.43 -8.34
C ILE A 40 24.32 -48.15 -7.55
N GLU A 41 24.50 -46.90 -7.12
CA GLU A 41 25.59 -46.50 -6.24
C GLU A 41 25.57 -47.34 -4.95
N GLY A 42 26.67 -47.98 -4.59
CA GLY A 42 26.72 -48.85 -3.40
C GLY A 42 25.94 -50.17 -3.51
N GLY A 43 25.39 -50.50 -4.69
CA GLY A 43 24.76 -51.79 -4.97
C GLY A 43 23.30 -51.92 -4.50
N PRO A 44 22.74 -53.15 -4.48
CA PRO A 44 21.33 -53.39 -4.18
C PRO A 44 20.92 -53.11 -2.73
N GLU A 45 21.89 -53.01 -1.80
CA GLU A 45 21.68 -52.66 -0.38
C GLU A 45 21.70 -51.14 -0.13
N ASN A 46 21.68 -50.32 -1.18
CA ASN A 46 21.70 -48.86 -1.05
C ASN A 46 20.50 -48.35 -0.23
N ARG A 47 20.77 -47.54 0.80
CA ARG A 47 19.73 -47.00 1.69
C ARG A 47 18.67 -46.17 0.96
N SER A 48 19.06 -45.41 -0.07
CA SER A 48 18.15 -44.61 -0.90
C SER A 48 17.23 -45.48 -1.76
N LEU A 49 17.70 -46.65 -2.21
CA LEU A 49 16.87 -47.64 -2.90
C LEU A 49 15.79 -48.20 -1.97
N HIS A 50 16.19 -48.65 -0.77
CA HIS A 50 15.23 -49.14 0.23
C HIS A 50 14.25 -48.05 0.68
N ALA A 51 14.71 -46.80 0.79
CA ALA A 51 13.85 -45.65 1.10
C ALA A 51 12.81 -45.41 -0.01
N LEU A 52 13.19 -45.50 -1.29
CA LEU A 52 12.26 -45.43 -2.42
C LEU A 52 11.24 -46.58 -2.37
N VAL A 53 11.69 -47.80 -2.13
CA VAL A 53 10.79 -48.97 -2.01
C VAL A 53 9.81 -48.80 -0.86
N ARG A 54 10.26 -48.32 0.31
CA ARG A 54 9.39 -47.98 1.45
C ARG A 54 8.41 -46.87 1.11
N ARG A 55 8.83 -45.86 0.35
CA ARG A 55 7.95 -44.79 -0.15
C ARG A 55 6.82 -45.36 -1.01
N VAL A 56 7.10 -46.35 -1.86
CA VAL A 56 6.09 -47.05 -2.67
C VAL A 56 5.23 -47.98 -1.81
N ALA A 57 5.83 -48.78 -0.93
CA ALA A 57 5.12 -49.71 -0.06
C ALA A 57 4.07 -49.01 0.85
N ARG A 58 4.33 -47.77 1.27
CA ARG A 58 3.37 -46.97 2.05
C ARG A 58 2.11 -46.59 1.27
N LYS A 59 2.16 -46.55 -0.07
CA LYS A 59 1.01 -46.22 -0.92
C LYS A 59 0.00 -47.39 -1.02
N ARG A 60 0.30 -48.59 -0.49
CA ARG A 60 -0.57 -49.79 -0.47
C ARG A 60 -1.97 -49.55 0.11
N LYS A 61 -2.15 -48.56 0.99
CA LYS A 61 -3.45 -48.24 1.58
C LYS A 61 -4.39 -47.48 0.63
N SER A 62 -3.92 -47.05 -0.54
CA SER A 62 -4.72 -46.34 -1.53
C SER A 62 -5.49 -47.31 -2.43
N ALA A 63 -6.73 -46.98 -2.75
CA ALA A 63 -7.59 -47.78 -3.63
C ALA A 63 -7.05 -47.96 -5.06
N SER A 64 -6.11 -47.11 -5.49
CA SER A 64 -5.49 -47.13 -6.82
C SER A 64 -4.10 -47.77 -6.87
N PHE A 65 -3.64 -48.37 -5.76
CA PHE A 65 -2.28 -48.89 -5.69
C PHE A 65 -2.07 -50.16 -6.54
N SER A 66 -1.05 -50.12 -7.38
CA SER A 66 -0.51 -51.29 -8.09
C SER A 66 1.01 -51.33 -7.93
N ASN A 67 1.54 -52.47 -7.47
CA ASN A 67 2.95 -52.64 -7.14
C ASN A 67 3.88 -52.23 -8.29
N VAL A 68 3.71 -52.85 -9.47
CA VAL A 68 4.59 -52.64 -10.62
C VAL A 68 4.44 -51.22 -11.17
N HIS A 69 3.21 -50.72 -11.26
CA HIS A 69 2.94 -49.40 -11.82
C HIS A 69 3.56 -48.27 -10.99
N HIS A 70 3.45 -48.33 -9.65
CA HIS A 70 4.04 -47.31 -8.79
C HIS A 70 5.57 -47.38 -8.75
N LEU A 71 6.14 -48.59 -8.73
CA LEU A 71 7.58 -48.76 -8.84
C LEU A 71 8.11 -48.21 -10.17
N GLU A 72 7.43 -48.50 -11.27
CA GLU A 72 7.79 -48.00 -12.60
C GLU A 72 7.69 -46.47 -12.68
N LYS A 73 6.66 -45.88 -12.05
CA LYS A 73 6.52 -44.42 -11.96
C LYS A 73 7.69 -43.77 -11.20
N GLU A 74 8.03 -44.28 -10.01
CA GLU A 74 9.16 -43.74 -9.24
C GLU A 74 10.50 -43.97 -9.97
N LEU A 75 10.65 -45.11 -10.65
CA LEU A 75 11.86 -45.40 -11.43
C LEU A 75 11.99 -44.48 -12.65
N ASN A 76 10.89 -44.16 -13.33
CA ASN A 76 10.89 -43.17 -14.41
C ASN A 76 11.24 -41.77 -13.89
N ASN A 77 10.77 -41.40 -12.70
CA ASN A 77 11.18 -40.15 -12.04
C ASN A 77 12.69 -40.17 -11.74
N ALA A 78 13.23 -41.30 -11.28
CA ALA A 78 14.66 -41.46 -11.05
C ALA A 78 15.48 -41.33 -12.33
N CYS A 79 15.08 -42.00 -13.42
CA CYS A 79 15.71 -41.86 -14.74
C CYS A 79 15.71 -40.40 -15.21
N ARG A 80 14.61 -39.68 -14.99
CA ARG A 80 14.50 -38.27 -15.37
C ARG A 80 15.46 -37.37 -14.57
N ARG A 81 15.62 -37.64 -13.28
CA ARG A 81 16.59 -36.92 -12.41
C ARG A 81 18.03 -37.19 -12.86
N GLN A 82 18.36 -38.44 -13.14
CA GLN A 82 19.67 -38.83 -13.66
C GLN A 82 19.99 -38.13 -14.99
N ALA A 83 19.03 -38.10 -15.92
CA ALA A 83 19.22 -37.41 -17.20
C ALA A 83 19.50 -35.91 -17.01
N LEU A 84 18.80 -35.24 -16.08
CA LEU A 84 19.04 -33.84 -15.76
C LEU A 84 20.40 -33.61 -15.09
N ARG A 85 20.83 -34.52 -14.20
CA ARG A 85 22.15 -34.48 -13.58
C ARG A 85 23.26 -34.60 -14.64
N LEU A 86 23.16 -35.59 -15.52
CA LEU A 86 24.12 -35.79 -16.62
C LEU A 86 24.17 -34.59 -17.57
N GLN A 87 23.04 -33.95 -17.86
CA GLN A 87 23.02 -32.70 -18.65
C GLN A 87 23.77 -31.56 -17.94
N ARG A 88 23.57 -31.39 -16.63
CA ARG A 88 24.27 -30.36 -15.85
C ARG A 88 25.78 -30.61 -15.78
N GLU A 89 26.17 -31.85 -15.50
CA GLU A 89 27.57 -32.28 -15.50
C GLU A 89 28.21 -32.00 -16.87
N HIS A 90 27.54 -32.34 -17.98
CA HIS A 90 28.03 -32.08 -19.33
C HIS A 90 28.23 -30.58 -19.64
N VAL A 91 27.31 -29.71 -19.19
CA VAL A 91 27.45 -28.26 -19.34
C VAL A 91 28.61 -27.71 -18.51
N GLN A 92 28.77 -28.16 -17.27
CA GLN A 92 29.89 -27.76 -16.41
C GLN A 92 31.23 -28.21 -17.00
N TRP A 93 31.29 -29.42 -17.55
CA TRP A 93 32.49 -29.94 -18.23
C TRP A 93 32.88 -29.11 -19.45
N PHE A 94 31.90 -28.71 -20.25
CA PHE A 94 32.12 -27.86 -21.40
C PHE A 94 32.66 -26.48 -20.99
N GLN A 95 32.10 -25.88 -19.93
CA GLN A 95 32.55 -24.59 -19.39
C GLN A 95 33.96 -24.65 -18.80
N GLN A 96 34.31 -25.74 -18.10
CA GLN A 96 35.65 -25.96 -17.53
C GLN A 96 36.71 -26.24 -18.60
N GLY A 97 36.35 -26.96 -19.67
CA GLY A 97 37.23 -27.18 -20.83
C GLY A 97 37.57 -25.89 -21.58
N LEU A 98 36.60 -24.98 -21.74
CA LEU A 98 36.80 -23.67 -22.36
C LEU A 98 37.72 -22.75 -21.53
N THR A 99 37.66 -22.84 -20.20
CA THR A 99 38.52 -22.03 -19.29
C THR A 99 39.96 -22.55 -19.22
N GLN A 100 40.19 -23.84 -19.48
CA GLN A 100 41.56 -24.38 -19.62
C GLN A 100 42.17 -24.10 -21.00
N ALA A 101 41.37 -24.19 -22.07
CA ALA A 101 41.83 -23.90 -23.44
C ALA A 101 42.16 -22.41 -23.68
N SER A 102 41.61 -21.50 -22.87
CA SER A 102 41.88 -20.06 -22.94
C SER A 102 43.08 -19.59 -22.11
N ARG A 103 43.78 -20.49 -21.40
CA ARG A 103 45.01 -20.20 -20.65
C ARG A 103 46.31 -20.52 -21.39
N THR A 104 46.25 -21.17 -22.56
CA THR A 104 47.40 -21.36 -23.45
C THR A 104 47.52 -20.17 -24.40
N GLU A 105 48.17 -19.10 -23.94
CA GLU A 105 48.59 -17.98 -24.79
C GLU A 105 49.61 -18.47 -25.82
N PHE A 106 49.19 -18.49 -27.09
CA PHE A 106 50.09 -18.62 -28.24
C PHE A 106 50.91 -17.33 -28.38
N LEU A 107 52.21 -17.40 -28.11
CA LEU A 107 53.18 -16.40 -28.59
C LEU A 107 53.66 -16.80 -30.00
N PRO A 108 53.68 -15.89 -30.99
CA PRO A 108 54.13 -16.21 -32.34
C PRO A 108 55.65 -16.02 -32.46
N GLY A 109 56.41 -17.11 -32.53
CA GLY A 109 57.83 -17.05 -32.85
C GLY A 109 58.54 -18.40 -32.77
N GLU A 110 59.16 -18.78 -33.88
CA GLU A 110 60.15 -19.87 -34.03
C GLU A 110 59.63 -21.32 -34.06
N ARG A 111 59.38 -21.78 -35.30
CA ARG A 111 59.37 -23.21 -35.62
C ARG A 111 60.81 -23.72 -35.70
N THR A 112 61.22 -24.55 -34.74
CA THR A 112 62.36 -25.45 -34.92
C THR A 112 61.89 -26.89 -34.98
N GLN A 113 62.46 -27.64 -35.92
CA GLN A 113 62.21 -29.04 -36.19
C GLN A 113 62.70 -29.90 -35.02
N ASN A 114 61.86 -30.14 -34.00
CA ASN A 114 62.01 -31.26 -33.07
C ASN A 114 60.77 -31.50 -32.20
N GLU A 115 59.58 -31.51 -32.81
CA GLU A 115 58.33 -31.87 -32.13
C GLU A 115 57.67 -33.02 -32.91
N ARG A 116 58.19 -34.22 -32.68
CA ARG A 116 57.50 -35.50 -32.93
C ARG A 116 57.61 -36.35 -31.68
N GLU A 117 57.26 -35.81 -30.51
CA GLU A 117 57.23 -36.61 -29.28
C GLU A 117 56.49 -35.95 -28.11
N THR A 118 55.42 -35.19 -28.33
CA THR A 118 54.51 -34.77 -27.24
C THR A 118 53.08 -34.53 -27.75
N ASP A 119 52.47 -35.54 -28.37
CA ASP A 119 51.00 -35.57 -28.64
C ASP A 119 50.22 -36.33 -27.56
N GLU A 120 50.84 -36.63 -26.42
CA GLU A 120 50.18 -37.23 -25.26
C GLU A 120 50.14 -36.23 -24.09
N LYS A 121 49.02 -35.50 -23.95
CA LYS A 121 48.34 -35.15 -22.69
C LYS A 121 47.42 -33.94 -22.84
N CYS A 122 46.25 -34.18 -23.40
CA CYS A 122 45.01 -33.49 -23.02
C CYS A 122 43.87 -34.52 -23.01
N ASN A 123 44.04 -35.59 -22.23
CA ASN A 123 42.95 -36.53 -21.93
C ASN A 123 42.04 -35.89 -20.87
N VAL A 124 41.13 -35.03 -21.32
CA VAL A 124 39.92 -34.72 -20.57
C VAL A 124 39.04 -35.96 -20.69
N THR A 125 39.12 -36.86 -19.71
CA THR A 125 38.38 -38.14 -19.74
C THR A 125 36.88 -37.87 -19.65
N GLU A 126 36.16 -38.16 -20.73
CA GLU A 126 34.69 -38.23 -20.70
C GLU A 126 34.21 -39.22 -19.64
N ALA A 127 33.01 -39.00 -19.08
CA ALA A 127 32.43 -39.88 -18.06
C ALA A 127 32.31 -41.27 -18.66
N THR A 128 32.81 -42.27 -17.94
CA THR A 128 32.77 -43.64 -18.42
C THR A 128 31.32 -44.07 -18.66
N ASP A 129 31.10 -45.01 -19.58
CA ASP A 129 29.75 -45.52 -19.89
C ASP A 129 29.05 -46.06 -18.62
N ASP A 130 29.84 -46.57 -17.66
CA ASP A 130 29.37 -47.00 -16.33
C ASP A 130 28.91 -45.83 -15.44
N GLN A 131 29.58 -44.67 -15.49
CA GLN A 131 29.15 -43.45 -14.77
C GLN A 131 27.84 -42.89 -15.33
N LYS A 132 27.65 -42.97 -16.66
CA LYS A 132 26.39 -42.57 -17.33
C LYS A 132 25.23 -43.51 -17.00
N ARG A 133 25.50 -44.76 -16.64
CA ARG A 133 24.52 -45.78 -16.27
C ARG A 133 24.27 -45.87 -14.75
N LEU A 134 24.96 -45.09 -13.94
CA LEU A 134 24.86 -45.13 -12.48
C LEU A 134 23.71 -44.25 -11.95
N PHE A 135 22.85 -44.83 -11.13
CA PHE A 135 21.92 -44.11 -10.26
C PHE A 135 22.60 -43.73 -8.95
N THR A 136 22.63 -42.43 -8.68
CA THR A 136 23.06 -41.87 -7.39
C THR A 136 21.92 -41.82 -6.38
N SER A 137 22.25 -41.62 -5.11
CA SER A 137 21.25 -41.38 -4.05
C SER A 137 20.32 -40.19 -4.36
N SER A 138 20.82 -39.13 -5.01
CA SER A 138 20.01 -37.99 -5.46
C SER A 138 19.06 -38.33 -6.61
N ASP A 139 19.42 -39.28 -7.46
CA ASP A 139 18.56 -39.75 -8.55
C ASP A 139 17.41 -40.59 -8.01
N LEU A 140 17.62 -41.34 -6.92
CA LEU A 140 16.62 -42.22 -6.31
C LEU A 140 15.65 -41.49 -5.37
N LEU A 141 16.13 -40.60 -4.50
CA LEU A 141 15.26 -39.92 -3.52
C LEU A 141 14.89 -38.49 -3.92
N GLY A 142 15.80 -37.79 -4.60
CA GLY A 142 15.73 -36.36 -4.91
C GLY A 142 17.01 -35.64 -4.47
N PRO A 143 17.25 -34.41 -4.95
CA PRO A 143 18.37 -33.61 -4.46
C PRO A 143 18.28 -33.39 -2.94
N ASP A 144 19.43 -33.25 -2.26
CA ASP A 144 19.42 -32.89 -0.84
C ASP A 144 18.83 -31.47 -0.72
N PRO A 145 17.78 -31.25 0.07
CA PRO A 145 17.20 -29.93 0.23
C PRO A 145 18.17 -28.89 0.83
N LYS A 146 19.31 -29.31 1.42
CA LYS A 146 20.38 -28.40 1.87
C LYS A 146 20.97 -27.56 0.73
N ASP A 147 21.17 -28.16 -0.43
CA ASP A 147 21.83 -27.53 -1.59
C ASP A 147 21.02 -26.32 -2.11
N LEU A 148 19.74 -26.22 -1.76
CA LEU A 148 18.87 -25.13 -2.18
C LEU A 148 19.16 -23.81 -1.47
N ARG A 149 19.73 -23.83 -0.26
CA ARG A 149 20.13 -22.56 0.39
C ARG A 149 21.38 -21.98 -0.25
N ASP A 150 22.31 -22.85 -0.64
CA ASP A 150 23.62 -22.42 -1.10
C ASP A 150 23.61 -21.99 -2.58
N ASP A 151 22.83 -22.67 -3.44
CA ASP A 151 22.92 -22.50 -4.91
C ASP A 151 21.60 -22.20 -5.63
N ASN A 152 20.46 -22.04 -4.93
CA ASN A 152 19.19 -21.75 -5.60
C ASN A 152 19.05 -20.26 -5.98
N LYS A 153 18.77 -19.99 -7.26
CA LYS A 153 18.52 -18.64 -7.79
C LYS A 153 17.32 -17.94 -7.13
N SER A 154 16.23 -18.66 -6.91
CA SER A 154 14.99 -18.16 -6.29
C SER A 154 15.21 -17.82 -4.81
N TRP A 155 15.98 -18.65 -4.09
CA TRP A 155 16.36 -18.38 -2.70
C TRP A 155 17.24 -17.13 -2.60
N LYS A 156 18.31 -17.04 -3.39
CA LYS A 156 19.17 -15.84 -3.43
C LYS A 156 18.40 -14.56 -3.80
N LYS A 157 17.42 -14.68 -4.71
CA LYS A 157 16.54 -13.57 -5.06
C LYS A 157 15.63 -13.16 -3.90
N LEU A 158 15.12 -14.11 -3.12
CA LEU A 158 14.34 -13.83 -1.90
C LEU A 158 15.19 -13.16 -0.81
N GLU A 159 16.42 -13.65 -0.60
CA GLU A 159 17.35 -13.07 0.38
C GLU A 159 17.72 -11.62 0.03
N GLY A 160 17.88 -11.33 -1.26
CA GLY A 160 18.14 -9.98 -1.77
C GLY A 160 16.96 -9.00 -1.65
N LEU A 161 15.74 -9.47 -1.39
CA LEU A 161 14.62 -8.55 -1.13
C LEU A 161 14.81 -7.86 0.22
N ILE A 162 14.64 -6.53 0.22
CA ILE A 162 14.79 -5.69 1.41
C ILE A 162 13.66 -5.98 2.40
N GLY A 163 14.02 -6.12 3.68
CA GLY A 163 13.09 -6.44 4.76
C GLY A 163 12.61 -7.89 4.71
N LEU A 164 11.32 -8.10 5.01
CA LEU A 164 10.66 -9.42 4.92
C LEU A 164 11.30 -10.52 5.79
N GLU A 165 11.95 -10.15 6.90
CA GLU A 165 12.69 -11.10 7.76
C GLU A 165 11.82 -12.20 8.37
N LYS A 166 10.54 -11.91 8.66
CA LYS A 166 9.57 -12.93 9.08
C LYS A 166 9.32 -13.95 7.97
N VAL A 167 9.17 -13.47 6.74
CA VAL A 167 8.91 -14.29 5.57
C VAL A 167 10.11 -15.17 5.21
N LYS A 168 11.31 -14.59 5.22
CA LYS A 168 12.57 -15.32 4.96
C LYS A 168 12.75 -16.48 5.96
N ARG A 169 12.46 -16.24 7.25
CA ARG A 169 12.51 -17.28 8.29
C ARG A 169 11.51 -18.41 8.02
N GLU A 170 10.25 -18.08 7.71
CA GLU A 170 9.22 -19.09 7.48
C GLU A 170 9.53 -19.97 6.24
N PHE A 171 10.13 -19.39 5.20
CA PHE A 171 10.61 -20.19 4.06
C PHE A 171 11.82 -21.05 4.44
N GLY A 172 12.69 -20.51 5.29
CA GLY A 172 13.76 -21.27 5.93
C GLY A 172 13.21 -22.53 6.62
N ASP A 173 12.17 -22.38 7.44
CA ASP A 173 11.53 -23.48 8.16
C ASP A 173 11.00 -24.57 7.22
N ILE A 174 10.49 -24.19 6.04
CA ILE A 174 10.02 -25.15 5.02
C ILE A 174 11.17 -25.92 4.39
N ILE A 175 12.31 -25.26 4.16
CA ILE A 175 13.53 -25.93 3.70
C ILE A 175 14.03 -26.90 4.78
N ASP A 176 14.09 -26.48 6.04
CA ASP A 176 14.52 -27.33 7.16
C ASP A 176 13.56 -28.52 7.37
N PHE A 177 12.27 -28.30 7.13
CA PHE A 177 11.26 -29.36 7.13
C PHE A 177 11.51 -30.36 6.00
N ALA A 178 11.77 -29.89 4.77
CA ALA A 178 12.12 -30.76 3.65
C ALA A 178 13.39 -31.58 3.93
N GLN A 179 14.42 -30.96 4.52
CA GLN A 179 15.63 -31.67 4.96
C GLN A 179 15.32 -32.73 6.02
N THR A 180 14.46 -32.42 6.98
CA THR A 180 14.03 -33.36 8.02
C THR A 180 13.34 -34.56 7.39
N ASN A 181 12.43 -34.34 6.43
CA ASN A 181 11.77 -35.40 5.69
C ASN A 181 12.75 -36.23 4.87
N TYR A 182 13.71 -35.60 4.20
CA TYR A 182 14.76 -36.32 3.46
C TYR A 182 15.55 -37.27 4.36
N ARG A 183 15.96 -36.82 5.55
CA ARG A 183 16.66 -37.68 6.54
C ARG A 183 15.76 -38.79 7.08
N ARG A 184 14.48 -38.49 7.35
CA ARG A 184 13.50 -39.49 7.80
C ARG A 184 13.34 -40.58 6.75
N GLU A 185 13.28 -40.23 5.47
CA GLU A 185 13.20 -41.20 4.39
C GLU A 185 14.45 -42.06 4.27
N LEU A 186 15.64 -41.47 4.38
CA LEU A 186 16.91 -42.22 4.43
C LEU A 186 16.96 -43.23 5.59
N GLN A 187 16.34 -42.88 6.73
CA GLN A 187 16.18 -43.78 7.88
C GLN A 187 14.99 -44.75 7.72
N GLY A 188 14.24 -44.66 6.63
CA GLY A 188 13.07 -45.47 6.36
C GLY A 188 11.85 -45.14 7.20
N MET A 189 11.80 -43.97 7.81
CA MET A 189 10.64 -43.43 8.53
C MET A 189 9.67 -42.74 7.57
N LYS A 190 8.39 -42.65 7.95
CA LYS A 190 7.38 -41.92 7.17
C LYS A 190 7.69 -40.41 7.20
N PRO A 191 7.72 -39.71 6.04
CA PRO A 191 7.73 -38.26 5.98
C PRO A 191 6.61 -37.69 6.83
N LEU A 192 6.89 -36.55 7.46
CA LEU A 192 5.87 -35.72 8.04
C LEU A 192 5.11 -35.05 6.91
N GLU A 193 3.79 -35.02 7.04
CA GLU A 193 2.87 -34.44 6.08
C GLU A 193 2.57 -32.99 6.48
N ILE A 194 2.73 -32.05 5.54
CA ILE A 194 2.34 -30.65 5.72
C ILE A 194 1.44 -30.20 4.59
N GLY A 195 0.40 -29.43 4.91
CA GLY A 195 -0.38 -28.73 3.89
C GLY A 195 0.47 -27.63 3.25
N LEU A 196 0.48 -27.56 1.92
CA LEU A 196 1.25 -26.57 1.16
C LEU A 196 0.45 -25.29 0.86
N ASN A 197 -0.87 -25.34 0.99
CA ASN A 197 -1.74 -24.18 0.74
C ASN A 197 -1.46 -23.06 1.75
N ARG A 198 -1.39 -21.82 1.29
CA ARG A 198 -1.02 -20.67 2.12
C ARG A 198 -1.83 -19.41 1.80
N LEU A 199 -1.93 -18.53 2.78
CA LEU A 199 -2.49 -17.18 2.65
C LEU A 199 -1.38 -16.17 2.74
N PHE A 200 -1.33 -15.22 1.82
CA PHE A 200 -0.35 -14.15 1.80
C PHE A 200 -1.11 -12.84 2.05
N LEU A 201 -0.97 -12.32 3.27
CA LEU A 201 -1.77 -11.20 3.77
C LEU A 201 -0.88 -9.99 4.02
N GLY A 202 -1.31 -8.81 3.58
CA GLY A 202 -0.65 -7.57 3.96
C GLY A 202 -0.92 -6.41 3.00
N PRO A 203 -0.40 -5.20 3.29
CA PRO A 203 -0.68 -3.97 2.55
C PRO A 203 -0.27 -4.02 1.05
N PRO A 204 -0.76 -3.10 0.21
CA PRO A 204 -0.31 -3.00 -1.18
C PRO A 204 1.18 -2.66 -1.29
N GLY A 205 1.83 -3.20 -2.33
CA GLY A 205 3.22 -2.89 -2.70
C GLY A 205 4.31 -3.37 -1.73
N VAL A 206 4.03 -4.35 -0.88
CA VAL A 206 5.02 -5.04 -0.02
C VAL A 206 5.64 -6.29 -0.69
N GLY A 207 5.39 -6.49 -1.99
CA GLY A 207 5.98 -7.60 -2.76
C GLY A 207 5.27 -8.96 -2.64
N LYS A 208 4.02 -9.02 -2.14
CA LYS A 208 3.28 -10.29 -1.93
C LYS A 208 3.28 -11.20 -3.16
N THR A 209 2.92 -10.68 -4.32
CA THR A 209 2.85 -11.42 -5.60
C THR A 209 4.22 -11.94 -6.02
N THR A 210 5.26 -11.10 -5.92
CA THR A 210 6.64 -11.48 -6.22
C THR A 210 7.11 -12.60 -5.31
N VAL A 211 6.84 -12.49 -4.01
CA VAL A 211 7.22 -13.50 -3.02
C VAL A 211 6.41 -14.79 -3.17
N ALA A 212 5.13 -14.72 -3.57
CA ALA A 212 4.32 -15.90 -3.86
C ALA A 212 4.88 -16.70 -5.05
N GLN A 213 5.37 -16.00 -6.08
CA GLN A 213 6.04 -16.66 -7.20
C GLN A 213 7.35 -17.34 -6.78
N LEU A 214 8.18 -16.65 -5.98
CA LEU A 214 9.42 -17.21 -5.45
C LEU A 214 9.16 -18.41 -4.54
N TYR A 215 8.15 -18.33 -3.68
CA TYR A 215 7.70 -19.42 -2.83
C TYR A 215 7.35 -20.65 -3.65
N GLY A 216 6.50 -20.47 -4.67
CA GLY A 216 6.11 -21.54 -5.56
C GLY A 216 7.31 -22.20 -6.25
N GLN A 217 8.25 -21.39 -6.74
CA GLN A 217 9.46 -21.90 -7.36
C GLN A 217 10.34 -22.67 -6.36
N ILE A 218 10.46 -22.21 -5.13
CA ILE A 218 11.21 -22.91 -4.07
C ILE A 218 10.56 -24.27 -3.75
N LEU A 219 9.22 -24.36 -3.66
CA LEU A 219 8.54 -25.65 -3.44
C LEU A 219 8.79 -26.65 -4.58
N ILE A 220 8.78 -26.16 -5.82
CA ILE A 220 9.11 -26.96 -7.02
C ILE A 220 10.56 -27.43 -6.94
N ASP A 221 11.49 -26.54 -6.60
CA ASP A 221 12.91 -26.84 -6.53
C ASP A 221 13.25 -27.80 -5.37
N LEU A 222 12.49 -27.74 -4.27
CA LEU A 222 12.50 -28.72 -3.17
C LEU A 222 11.95 -30.10 -3.57
N GLY A 223 11.28 -30.20 -4.72
CA GLY A 223 10.64 -31.43 -5.20
C GLY A 223 9.41 -31.83 -4.40
N LEU A 224 8.75 -30.86 -3.72
CA LEU A 224 7.50 -31.10 -3.00
C LEU A 224 6.29 -31.24 -3.93
N LEU A 225 6.46 -30.84 -5.20
CA LEU A 225 5.45 -30.88 -6.25
C LEU A 225 6.02 -31.60 -7.48
N SER A 226 5.18 -32.37 -8.19
CA SER A 226 5.62 -33.17 -9.35
C SER A 226 5.83 -32.37 -10.63
N GLY A 227 5.14 -31.23 -10.74
CA GLY A 227 5.23 -30.28 -11.83
C GLY A 227 6.30 -29.22 -11.60
N LYS A 228 6.39 -28.27 -12.53
CA LYS A 228 7.45 -27.25 -12.57
C LYS A 228 6.96 -25.85 -12.93
N LYS A 229 5.64 -25.63 -12.83
CA LYS A 229 5.01 -24.38 -13.25
C LYS A 229 4.45 -23.66 -12.03
N VAL A 230 4.71 -22.36 -11.96
CA VAL A 230 3.98 -21.43 -11.11
C VAL A 230 2.99 -20.68 -11.99
N MET A 231 1.71 -20.75 -11.66
CA MET A 231 0.62 -20.15 -12.43
C MET A 231 0.07 -18.96 -11.66
N LEU A 232 0.21 -17.76 -12.23
CA LEU A 232 -0.41 -16.56 -11.69
C LEU A 232 -1.77 -16.36 -12.35
N ARG A 233 -2.83 -16.24 -11.55
CA ARG A 233 -4.20 -15.97 -11.98
C ARG A 233 -4.76 -14.82 -11.15
N ASN A 234 -5.65 -14.05 -11.77
CA ASN A 234 -6.47 -13.06 -11.08
C ASN A 234 -7.93 -13.55 -10.99
N PRO A 235 -8.77 -12.95 -10.13
CA PRO A 235 -10.18 -13.31 -10.01
C PRO A 235 -10.94 -13.23 -11.35
N SER A 236 -10.55 -12.30 -12.23
CA SER A 236 -11.07 -12.18 -13.59
C SER A 236 -10.85 -13.42 -14.46
N ASP A 237 -9.80 -14.20 -14.19
CA ASP A 237 -9.50 -15.42 -14.94
C ASP A 237 -10.40 -16.59 -14.52
N LEU A 238 -10.93 -16.53 -13.29
CA LEU A 238 -11.82 -17.54 -12.71
C LEU A 238 -13.29 -17.25 -12.98
N ILE A 239 -13.65 -15.97 -13.11
CA ILE A 239 -15.04 -15.54 -13.29
C ILE A 239 -15.47 -15.69 -14.76
N GLY A 240 -16.61 -16.35 -14.97
CA GLY A 240 -17.28 -16.47 -16.26
C GLY A 240 -18.31 -15.35 -16.49
N PRO A 241 -18.58 -14.97 -17.75
CA PRO A 241 -19.64 -14.02 -18.08
C PRO A 241 -21.07 -14.56 -17.89
N HIS A 242 -21.25 -15.88 -17.71
CA HIS A 242 -22.55 -16.53 -17.58
C HIS A 242 -22.57 -17.53 -16.40
N THR A 243 -23.76 -17.84 -15.89
CA THR A 243 -23.98 -18.82 -14.81
C THR A 243 -23.43 -20.20 -15.18
N GLY A 244 -22.71 -20.84 -14.27
CA GLY A 244 -22.07 -22.14 -14.50
C GLY A 244 -20.68 -22.05 -15.16
N GLN A 245 -20.34 -20.94 -15.82
CA GLN A 245 -19.02 -20.80 -16.48
C GLN A 245 -17.90 -20.52 -15.48
N SER A 246 -18.19 -19.84 -14.37
CA SER A 246 -17.21 -19.61 -13.30
C SER A 246 -16.73 -20.92 -12.68
N GLU A 247 -17.66 -21.86 -12.44
CA GLU A 247 -17.38 -23.18 -11.89
C GLU A 247 -16.54 -24.01 -12.86
N MET A 248 -16.89 -24.02 -14.15
CA MET A 248 -16.12 -24.71 -15.19
C MET A 248 -14.69 -24.17 -15.30
N LYS A 249 -14.53 -22.84 -15.44
CA LYS A 249 -13.21 -22.20 -15.51
C LYS A 249 -12.37 -22.47 -14.26
N THR A 250 -12.98 -22.34 -13.08
CA THR A 250 -12.29 -22.58 -11.81
C THR A 250 -11.83 -24.04 -11.73
N LYS A 251 -12.66 -24.99 -12.15
CA LYS A 251 -12.28 -26.40 -12.18
C LYS A 251 -11.15 -26.68 -13.16
N GLU A 252 -11.18 -26.13 -14.37
CA GLU A 252 -10.10 -26.25 -15.35
C GLU A 252 -8.77 -25.71 -14.82
N VAL A 253 -8.79 -24.53 -14.17
CA VAL A 253 -7.60 -23.95 -13.55
C VAL A 253 -7.08 -24.80 -12.39
N LEU A 254 -7.97 -25.38 -11.58
CA LEU A 254 -7.59 -26.28 -10.49
C LEU A 254 -7.04 -27.63 -10.99
N GLU A 255 -7.54 -28.12 -12.13
CA GLU A 255 -7.00 -29.30 -12.80
C GLU A 255 -5.61 -29.03 -13.40
N GLU A 256 -5.40 -27.85 -14.01
CA GLU A 256 -4.08 -27.38 -14.47
C GLU A 256 -3.09 -27.24 -13.29
N ALA A 257 -3.59 -26.93 -12.10
CA ALA A 257 -2.79 -26.77 -10.89
C ALA A 257 -2.31 -28.09 -10.30
N ASN A 258 -2.81 -29.24 -10.75
CA ASN A 258 -2.30 -30.53 -10.31
C ASN A 258 -0.83 -30.70 -10.71
N GLY A 259 0.01 -30.96 -9.72
CA GLY A 259 1.47 -30.99 -9.78
C GLY A 259 2.13 -29.61 -9.71
N ASN A 260 1.37 -28.52 -9.75
CA ASN A 260 1.90 -27.16 -9.94
C ASN A 260 1.51 -26.25 -8.76
N VAL A 261 1.99 -25.01 -8.84
CA VAL A 261 1.63 -23.94 -7.89
C VAL A 261 0.63 -23.00 -8.57
N LEU A 262 -0.49 -22.73 -7.92
CA LEU A 262 -1.48 -21.75 -8.35
C LEU A 262 -1.48 -20.57 -7.37
N VAL A 263 -1.09 -19.39 -7.87
CA VAL A 263 -1.21 -18.12 -7.17
C VAL A 263 -2.47 -17.41 -7.68
N ILE A 264 -3.41 -17.14 -6.77
CA ILE A 264 -4.56 -16.26 -7.05
C ILE A 264 -4.25 -14.92 -6.40
N ASP A 265 -3.86 -13.94 -7.23
CA ASP A 265 -3.59 -12.59 -6.75
C ASP A 265 -4.89 -11.84 -6.48
N ASP A 266 -4.88 -10.86 -5.58
CA ASP A 266 -6.07 -10.09 -5.18
C ASP A 266 -7.33 -10.94 -4.91
N ALA A 267 -7.14 -12.10 -4.27
CA ALA A 267 -8.20 -13.07 -4.00
C ALA A 267 -9.37 -12.48 -3.20
N HIS A 268 -9.15 -11.41 -2.43
CA HIS A 268 -10.19 -10.67 -1.71
C HIS A 268 -11.28 -10.11 -2.65
N MET A 269 -10.98 -9.85 -3.93
CA MET A 269 -11.96 -9.40 -4.92
C MET A 269 -12.99 -10.48 -5.30
N LEU A 270 -12.74 -11.75 -4.94
CA LEU A 270 -13.74 -12.83 -5.03
C LEU A 270 -14.89 -12.66 -4.03
N TYR A 271 -14.84 -11.65 -3.16
CA TYR A 271 -15.94 -11.28 -2.29
C TYR A 271 -16.27 -9.79 -2.43
N PRO A 272 -17.35 -9.42 -3.14
CA PRO A 272 -17.89 -8.07 -3.04
C PRO A 272 -18.48 -7.93 -1.64
N GLY A 273 -18.08 -6.90 -0.88
CA GLY A 273 -18.56 -6.73 0.49
C GLY A 273 -20.08 -6.60 0.63
N VAL A 274 -20.56 -6.49 1.86
CA VAL A 274 -21.99 -6.49 2.25
C VAL A 274 -22.83 -5.35 1.62
N GLN A 275 -22.21 -4.36 0.96
CA GLN A 275 -22.91 -3.16 0.47
C GLN A 275 -23.57 -3.32 -0.92
N ASP A 276 -23.26 -4.38 -1.68
CA ASP A 276 -23.76 -4.56 -3.07
C ASP A 276 -24.66 -5.79 -3.24
N ALA A 277 -25.49 -6.11 -2.23
CA ALA A 277 -26.38 -7.29 -2.19
C ALA A 277 -27.57 -7.29 -3.21
N GLY A 278 -27.41 -6.65 -4.38
CA GLY A 278 -28.44 -6.51 -5.40
C GLY A 278 -28.04 -6.89 -6.83
N ASN A 279 -26.80 -7.33 -7.09
CA ASN A 279 -26.32 -7.63 -8.44
C ASN A 279 -26.00 -9.12 -8.67
N ASN A 280 -26.38 -9.64 -9.85
CA ASN A 280 -26.06 -11.00 -10.35
C ASN A 280 -24.55 -11.32 -10.39
N THR A 281 -23.66 -10.34 -10.19
CA THR A 281 -22.20 -10.54 -10.15
C THR A 281 -21.74 -11.30 -8.92
N ASP A 282 -22.52 -11.31 -7.85
CA ASP A 282 -22.14 -11.91 -6.57
C ASP A 282 -22.24 -13.44 -6.65
N ASP A 283 -23.27 -13.96 -7.32
CA ASP A 283 -23.47 -15.40 -7.54
C ASP A 283 -22.28 -16.03 -8.28
N PHE A 284 -21.73 -15.34 -9.29
CA PHE A 284 -20.57 -15.85 -10.03
C PHE A 284 -19.31 -15.94 -9.18
N ARG A 285 -19.13 -15.03 -8.23
CA ARG A 285 -17.95 -14.99 -7.35
C ARG A 285 -18.06 -16.00 -6.22
N ILE A 286 -19.26 -16.14 -5.64
CA ILE A 286 -19.57 -17.18 -4.65
C ILE A 286 -19.36 -18.57 -5.26
N ALA A 287 -19.80 -18.77 -6.50
CA ALA A 287 -19.61 -20.03 -7.21
C ALA A 287 -18.13 -20.44 -7.38
N VAL A 288 -17.21 -19.47 -7.57
CA VAL A 288 -15.76 -19.72 -7.57
C VAL A 288 -15.30 -20.23 -6.20
N LEU A 289 -15.72 -19.59 -5.12
CA LEU A 289 -15.36 -19.99 -3.74
C LEU A 289 -15.87 -21.38 -3.39
N ASP A 290 -17.11 -21.70 -3.75
CA ASP A 290 -17.68 -23.03 -3.52
C ASP A 290 -16.97 -24.09 -4.36
N THR A 291 -16.60 -23.77 -5.60
CA THR A 291 -15.81 -24.67 -6.46
C THR A 291 -14.42 -24.92 -5.87
N LEU A 292 -13.77 -23.88 -5.31
CA LEU A 292 -12.49 -24.04 -4.59
C LEU A 292 -12.66 -24.97 -3.38
N VAL A 293 -13.67 -24.76 -2.54
CA VAL A 293 -13.91 -25.60 -1.35
C VAL A 293 -14.22 -27.05 -1.73
N ALA A 294 -14.97 -27.27 -2.82
CA ALA A 294 -15.34 -28.61 -3.28
C ALA A 294 -14.17 -29.38 -3.88
N ASN A 295 -13.24 -28.69 -4.55
CA ASN A 295 -12.16 -29.34 -5.30
C ASN A 295 -10.82 -29.34 -4.55
N VAL A 296 -10.61 -28.51 -3.53
CA VAL A 296 -9.36 -28.41 -2.76
C VAL A 296 -9.45 -29.21 -1.46
N SER A 297 -8.45 -30.03 -1.13
CA SER A 297 -8.36 -30.74 0.17
C SER A 297 -7.58 -29.94 1.21
N ALA A 298 -7.84 -30.23 2.49
CA ALA A 298 -7.02 -29.74 3.60
C ALA A 298 -5.78 -30.62 3.83
N GLU A 299 -5.80 -31.85 3.31
CA GLU A 299 -4.71 -32.80 3.39
C GLU A 299 -3.61 -32.45 2.36
N PRO A 300 -2.37 -32.94 2.55
CA PRO A 300 -1.31 -32.73 1.58
C PRO A 300 -1.69 -33.34 0.22
N GLU A 301 -1.63 -32.49 -0.81
CA GLU A 301 -1.86 -32.87 -2.20
C GLU A 301 -0.63 -32.54 -3.03
N ASP A 302 -0.53 -33.16 -4.19
CA ASP A 302 0.46 -32.81 -5.21
C ASP A 302 0.02 -31.52 -5.93
N ARG A 303 -0.23 -30.43 -5.19
CA ARG A 303 -0.46 -29.06 -5.68
C ARG A 303 -0.34 -28.07 -4.53
N CYS A 304 -0.04 -26.81 -4.84
CA CYS A 304 -0.01 -25.73 -3.86
C CYS A 304 -0.86 -24.57 -4.36
N ILE A 305 -1.82 -24.12 -3.55
CA ILE A 305 -2.64 -22.95 -3.84
C ILE A 305 -2.31 -21.82 -2.86
N ILE A 306 -2.05 -20.64 -3.40
CA ILE A 306 -1.69 -19.45 -2.63
C ILE A 306 -2.72 -18.37 -2.93
N LEU A 307 -3.42 -17.92 -1.90
CA LEU A 307 -4.34 -16.78 -2.02
C LEU A 307 -3.66 -15.53 -1.49
N VAL A 308 -3.57 -14.49 -2.31
CA VAL A 308 -2.95 -13.21 -1.95
C VAL A 308 -4.04 -12.17 -1.74
N GLY A 309 -3.93 -11.36 -0.69
CA GLY A 309 -4.86 -10.25 -0.49
C GLY A 309 -4.50 -9.34 0.69
N TYR A 310 -5.38 -8.37 0.94
CA TYR A 310 -5.28 -7.47 2.07
C TYR A 310 -5.90 -8.11 3.33
N ASP A 311 -5.31 -7.84 4.50
CA ASP A 311 -5.65 -8.55 5.74
C ASP A 311 -7.14 -8.36 6.14
N SER A 312 -7.64 -7.13 6.08
CA SER A 312 -9.03 -6.77 6.38
C SER A 312 -10.02 -7.41 5.42
N GLU A 313 -9.77 -7.30 4.12
CA GLU A 313 -10.66 -7.75 3.06
C GLU A 313 -10.68 -9.28 2.97
N MET A 314 -9.53 -9.94 3.13
CA MET A 314 -9.47 -11.39 3.25
C MET A 314 -10.18 -11.85 4.52
N SER A 315 -10.04 -11.15 5.64
CA SER A 315 -10.76 -11.49 6.87
C SER A 315 -12.28 -11.42 6.67
N GLN A 316 -12.78 -10.42 5.96
CA GLN A 316 -14.20 -10.33 5.59
C GLN A 316 -14.62 -11.49 4.68
N LEU A 317 -13.83 -11.79 3.64
CA LEU A 317 -14.06 -12.93 2.76
C LEU A 317 -14.17 -14.22 3.57
N PHE A 318 -13.23 -14.52 4.46
CA PHE A 318 -13.23 -15.75 5.25
C PHE A 318 -14.35 -15.83 6.29
N ASN A 319 -14.76 -14.69 6.87
CA ASN A 319 -15.80 -14.67 7.89
C ASN A 319 -17.20 -14.79 7.29
N ASN A 320 -17.38 -14.32 6.05
CA ASN A 320 -18.68 -14.23 5.41
C ASN A 320 -18.87 -15.26 4.27
N SER A 321 -17.85 -16.04 3.92
CA SER A 321 -17.93 -17.10 2.91
C SER A 321 -18.10 -18.49 3.54
N ASN A 322 -18.08 -19.54 2.69
CA ASN A 322 -18.20 -20.93 3.08
C ASN A 322 -17.15 -21.32 4.15
N PRO A 323 -17.55 -21.80 5.35
CA PRO A 323 -16.63 -22.20 6.42
C PRO A 323 -15.60 -23.25 6.01
N GLY A 324 -15.87 -24.02 4.95
CA GLY A 324 -14.91 -24.96 4.36
C GLY A 324 -13.61 -24.29 3.92
N LEU A 325 -13.65 -23.03 3.47
CA LEU A 325 -12.47 -22.32 2.99
C LEU A 325 -11.42 -22.12 4.10
N GLN A 326 -11.84 -21.81 5.32
CA GLN A 326 -10.94 -21.66 6.48
C GLN A 326 -10.20 -22.96 6.81
N ARG A 327 -10.83 -24.12 6.58
CA ARG A 327 -10.19 -25.43 6.80
C ARG A 327 -9.13 -25.75 5.75
N ARG A 328 -9.26 -25.21 4.53
CA ARG A 328 -8.29 -25.40 3.43
C ARG A 328 -7.16 -24.38 3.47
N PHE A 329 -7.45 -23.20 3.99
CA PHE A 329 -6.52 -22.09 4.14
C PHE A 329 -6.58 -21.54 5.58
N PRO A 330 -5.94 -22.22 6.55
CA PRO A 330 -5.96 -21.78 7.95
C PRO A 330 -5.26 -20.43 8.12
N LYS A 331 -5.92 -19.50 8.81
CA LYS A 331 -5.37 -18.16 9.08
C LYS A 331 -4.12 -18.20 9.96
N GLU A 332 -3.94 -19.28 10.73
CA GLU A 332 -2.78 -19.53 11.60
C GLU A 332 -1.51 -19.79 10.79
N THR A 333 -1.66 -20.31 9.57
CA THR A 333 -0.56 -20.56 8.62
C THR A 333 -0.42 -19.45 7.58
N ALA A 334 -1.07 -18.30 7.80
CA ALA A 334 -1.00 -17.17 6.90
C ALA A 334 0.33 -16.44 7.05
N LEU A 335 1.01 -16.24 5.93
CA LEU A 335 2.20 -15.42 5.83
C LEU A 335 1.80 -13.95 5.81
N ARG A 336 2.20 -13.21 6.85
CA ARG A 336 1.85 -11.79 7.00
C ARG A 336 3.00 -10.87 6.59
N PHE A 337 2.69 -9.92 5.73
CA PHE A 337 3.60 -8.90 5.23
C PHE A 337 3.30 -7.59 5.94
N ASP A 338 4.33 -7.05 6.59
CA ASP A 338 4.26 -5.76 7.28
C ASP A 338 4.56 -4.61 6.30
N THR A 339 4.06 -3.40 6.58
CA THR A 339 4.47 -2.18 5.86
C THR A 339 5.96 -1.93 6.02
N TYR A 340 6.63 -1.42 4.98
CA TYR A 340 8.04 -1.07 5.08
C TYR A 340 8.28 0.10 6.03
N SER A 341 9.37 0.00 6.79
CA SER A 341 9.94 1.11 7.55
C SER A 341 10.53 2.18 6.62
N GLU A 342 10.77 3.37 7.16
CA GLU A 342 11.37 4.47 6.40
C GLU A 342 12.75 4.09 5.83
N ASP A 343 13.59 3.41 6.63
CA ASP A 343 14.91 2.96 6.19
C ASP A 343 14.84 1.82 5.16
N GLU A 344 13.82 0.96 5.21
CA GLU A 344 13.58 -0.04 4.15
C GLU A 344 13.13 0.63 2.85
N LEU A 345 12.25 1.63 2.92
CA LEU A 345 11.80 2.38 1.73
C LEU A 345 12.95 3.15 1.07
N CYS A 346 13.85 3.75 1.85
CA CYS A 346 15.04 4.41 1.33
C CYS A 346 15.95 3.40 0.61
N ARG A 347 16.21 2.24 1.23
CA ARG A 347 16.98 1.16 0.57
C ARG A 347 16.30 0.66 -0.71
N ILE A 348 14.97 0.58 -0.74
CA ILE A 348 14.21 0.20 -1.94
C ILE A 348 14.35 1.28 -3.02
N MET A 349 14.35 2.56 -2.64
CA MET A 349 14.59 3.69 -3.55
C MET A 349 15.99 3.58 -4.17
N ASP A 350 17.03 3.41 -3.34
CA ASP A 350 18.42 3.27 -3.80
C ASP A 350 18.56 2.08 -4.76
N MET A 351 18.05 0.90 -4.38
CA MET A 351 18.05 -0.29 -5.23
C MET A 351 17.36 -0.04 -6.58
N LYS A 352 16.21 0.63 -6.60
CA LYS A 352 15.48 0.94 -7.85
C LYS A 352 16.19 2.00 -8.70
N VAL A 353 16.92 2.94 -8.09
CA VAL A 353 17.77 3.92 -8.77
C VAL A 353 18.94 3.19 -9.46
N ASP A 354 19.60 2.28 -8.74
CA ASP A 354 20.70 1.45 -9.24
C ASP A 354 20.26 0.52 -10.38
N GLU A 355 19.09 -0.13 -10.24
CA GLU A 355 18.50 -0.98 -11.29
C GLU A 355 18.25 -0.21 -12.60
N CYS A 356 18.06 1.10 -12.52
CA CYS A 356 17.88 1.97 -13.68
C CYS A 356 19.20 2.51 -14.25
N GLY A 357 20.34 2.22 -13.61
CA GLY A 357 21.63 2.78 -13.96
C GLY A 357 21.71 4.30 -13.77
N LEU A 358 20.96 4.84 -12.81
CA LEU A 358 20.95 6.26 -12.46
C LEU A 358 21.72 6.49 -11.17
N GLU A 359 22.13 7.73 -10.93
CA GLU A 359 22.71 8.16 -9.65
C GLU A 359 21.77 9.16 -8.96
N MET A 360 21.80 9.21 -7.63
CA MET A 360 21.03 10.16 -6.83
C MET A 360 21.97 10.95 -5.91
N THR A 361 21.83 12.27 -5.88
CA THR A 361 22.60 13.13 -4.97
C THR A 361 22.22 12.89 -3.51
N GLU A 362 23.13 13.17 -2.56
CA GLU A 362 22.85 13.03 -1.12
C GLU A 362 21.66 13.90 -0.67
N ASP A 363 21.57 15.13 -1.18
CA ASP A 363 20.44 16.02 -0.91
C ASP A 363 19.12 15.46 -1.46
N ALA A 364 19.13 14.87 -2.67
CA ALA A 364 17.96 14.22 -3.23
C ALA A 364 17.54 12.99 -2.42
N ALA A 365 18.50 12.22 -1.91
CA ALA A 365 18.24 11.10 -1.01
C ALA A 365 17.55 11.57 0.28
N ALA A 366 18.05 12.64 0.91
CA ALA A 366 17.43 13.24 2.09
C ALA A 366 16.01 13.76 1.81
N VAL A 367 15.80 14.41 0.67
CA VAL A 367 14.46 14.88 0.25
C VAL A 367 13.53 13.69 -0.02
N SER A 368 14.02 12.62 -0.64
CA SER A 368 13.23 11.40 -0.89
C SER A 368 12.75 10.77 0.41
N ARG A 369 13.61 10.71 1.44
CA ARG A 369 13.26 10.25 2.78
C ARG A 369 12.12 11.07 3.39
N GLN A 370 12.21 12.40 3.31
CA GLN A 370 11.16 13.30 3.81
C GLN A 370 9.83 13.15 3.05
N VAL A 371 9.88 12.99 1.73
CA VAL A 371 8.69 12.75 0.88
C VAL A 371 8.04 11.42 1.24
N LEU A 372 8.82 10.35 1.32
CA LEU A 372 8.34 9.01 1.67
C LEU A 372 7.75 8.99 3.09
N SER A 373 8.39 9.65 4.06
CA SER A 373 7.87 9.78 5.43
C SER A 373 6.49 10.45 5.48
N ARG A 374 6.22 11.43 4.60
CA ARG A 374 4.90 12.07 4.46
C ARG A 374 3.89 11.19 3.72
N MET A 375 4.32 10.48 2.67
CA MET A 375 3.46 9.56 1.92
C MET A 375 2.95 8.41 2.79
N ARG A 376 3.78 7.90 3.72
CA ARG A 376 3.40 6.83 4.68
C ARG A 376 2.20 7.18 5.58
N ILE A 377 1.92 8.47 5.76
CA ILE A 377 0.77 8.93 6.55
C ILE A 377 -0.55 8.67 5.83
N ASN A 378 -0.52 8.61 4.49
CA ASN A 378 -1.72 8.43 3.69
C ASN A 378 -2.28 7.00 3.89
N PRO A 379 -3.58 6.84 4.19
CA PRO A 379 -4.25 5.52 4.25
C PRO A 379 -4.05 4.65 3.01
N ARG A 380 -3.85 5.27 1.86
CA ARG A 380 -3.67 4.59 0.57
C ARG A 380 -2.20 4.40 0.20
N PHE A 381 -1.28 4.50 1.16
CA PHE A 381 0.14 4.32 0.94
C PHE A 381 0.44 2.92 0.35
N GLY A 382 1.03 2.91 -0.84
CA GLY A 382 1.32 1.74 -1.66
C GLY A 382 2.72 1.15 -1.47
N ASN A 383 3.44 1.50 -0.40
CA ASN A 383 4.79 0.97 -0.09
C ASN A 383 5.76 1.10 -1.28
N ALA A 384 6.36 0.00 -1.77
CA ALA A 384 7.30 0.05 -2.89
C ALA A 384 6.65 0.54 -4.20
N GLY A 385 5.31 0.45 -4.31
CA GLY A 385 4.56 1.03 -5.41
C GLY A 385 4.61 2.57 -5.40
N ASP A 386 4.56 3.20 -4.22
CA ASP A 386 4.73 4.65 -4.10
C ASP A 386 6.18 5.08 -4.33
N VAL A 387 7.15 4.27 -3.91
CA VAL A 387 8.58 4.49 -4.26
C VAL A 387 8.75 4.49 -5.78
N GLU A 388 8.13 3.53 -6.48
CA GLU A 388 8.18 3.44 -7.93
C GLU A 388 7.48 4.62 -8.62
N SER A 389 6.34 5.05 -8.10
CA SER A 389 5.64 6.25 -8.56
C SER A 389 6.49 7.51 -8.38
N LEU A 390 7.12 7.67 -7.21
CA LEU A 390 8.01 8.80 -6.90
C LEU A 390 9.22 8.82 -7.83
N LEU A 391 9.91 7.69 -7.99
CA LEU A 391 11.05 7.57 -8.90
C LEU A 391 10.65 7.83 -10.36
N SER A 392 9.46 7.36 -10.78
CA SER A 392 8.95 7.61 -12.13
C SER A 392 8.71 9.10 -12.38
N GLN A 393 8.13 9.81 -11.40
CA GLN A 393 7.95 11.26 -11.46
C GLN A 393 9.29 12.00 -11.49
N ALA A 394 10.25 11.56 -10.67
CA ALA A 394 11.60 12.12 -10.63
C ALA A 394 12.31 11.97 -11.98
N LYS A 395 12.23 10.80 -12.62
CA LYS A 395 12.78 10.58 -13.97
C LYS A 395 12.17 11.53 -15.02
N VAL A 396 10.87 11.79 -14.95
CA VAL A 396 10.19 12.73 -15.86
C VAL A 396 10.71 14.16 -15.66
N ARG A 397 10.87 14.60 -14.41
CA ARG A 397 11.38 15.93 -14.07
C ARG A 397 12.86 16.10 -14.39
N MET A 398 13.69 15.09 -14.09
CA MET A 398 15.09 15.03 -14.49
C MET A 398 15.22 15.21 -16.00
N ASN A 399 14.45 14.47 -16.80
CA ASN A 399 14.45 14.63 -18.26
C ASN A 399 14.03 16.04 -18.71
N ALA A 400 13.04 16.67 -18.06
CA ALA A 400 12.63 18.03 -18.37
C ALA A 400 13.72 19.07 -18.03
N ARG A 401 14.44 18.86 -16.92
CA ARG A 401 15.60 19.67 -16.50
C ARG A 401 16.76 19.51 -17.49
N SER A 402 17.14 18.29 -17.85
CA SER A 402 18.21 18.02 -18.82
C SER A 402 17.92 18.64 -20.20
N ARG A 403 16.65 18.61 -20.66
CA ARG A 403 16.23 19.28 -21.92
C ARG A 403 16.40 20.80 -21.89
N SER A 404 16.21 21.40 -20.73
CA SER A 404 16.31 22.85 -20.55
C SER A 404 17.77 23.31 -20.39
N ALA A 405 18.63 22.42 -19.89
CA ALA A 405 20.04 22.68 -19.63
C ALA A 405 20.94 22.52 -20.86
N ASP A 406 20.54 21.77 -21.90
CA ASP A 406 21.46 21.38 -22.97
C ASP A 406 21.08 21.84 -24.41
N HIS A 407 21.81 22.87 -24.85
CA HIS A 407 22.21 23.11 -26.26
C HIS A 407 23.72 23.41 -26.38
N ARG A 408 24.52 23.30 -25.31
CA ARG A 408 25.88 23.85 -25.30
C ARG A 408 26.96 23.06 -24.57
N SER A 409 26.68 21.95 -23.88
CA SER A 409 27.74 21.18 -23.23
C SER A 409 27.39 19.70 -23.22
N GLY A 410 28.06 18.92 -24.08
CA GLY A 410 27.75 17.53 -24.41
C GLY A 410 27.96 16.48 -23.31
N SER A 411 27.65 16.80 -22.05
CA SER A 411 27.57 15.87 -20.93
C SER A 411 26.17 15.95 -20.32
N ILE A 412 25.26 15.09 -20.79
CA ILE A 412 23.94 14.92 -20.16
C ILE A 412 24.18 14.28 -18.79
N GLN A 413 23.98 15.03 -17.71
CA GLN A 413 24.01 14.47 -16.35
C GLN A 413 22.71 13.70 -16.10
N PHE A 414 22.83 12.38 -15.90
CA PHE A 414 21.74 11.46 -15.56
C PHE A 414 21.66 11.24 -14.03
N THR A 415 21.80 12.33 -13.27
CA THR A 415 21.78 12.31 -11.81
C THR A 415 20.51 12.96 -11.31
N ILE A 416 19.81 12.29 -10.39
CA ILE A 416 18.59 12.79 -9.75
C ILE A 416 18.96 13.84 -8.68
N GLU A 417 18.37 15.03 -8.82
CA GLU A 417 18.55 16.16 -7.90
C GLU A 417 17.29 16.38 -7.03
N SER A 418 17.42 17.14 -5.95
CA SER A 418 16.34 17.41 -4.98
C SER A 418 15.05 17.90 -5.62
N GLY A 419 15.15 18.79 -6.60
CA GLY A 419 14.00 19.32 -7.35
C GLY A 419 13.29 18.32 -8.25
N ASP A 420 13.97 17.23 -8.63
CA ASP A 420 13.36 16.15 -9.40
C ASP A 420 12.46 15.29 -8.49
N ILE A 421 12.87 15.07 -7.24
CA ILE A 421 12.09 14.33 -6.24
C ILE A 421 10.86 15.14 -5.78
N ASP A 422 11.07 16.39 -5.38
CA ASP A 422 10.04 17.29 -4.86
C ASP A 422 10.29 18.72 -5.40
N PRO A 423 9.41 19.29 -6.25
CA PRO A 423 9.62 20.63 -6.82
C PRO A 423 9.62 21.74 -5.76
N ASP A 424 9.00 21.46 -4.61
CA ASP A 424 8.92 22.34 -3.46
C ASP A 424 9.81 21.84 -2.32
N TRP A 425 10.91 21.14 -2.61
CA TRP A 425 11.86 20.65 -1.62
C TRP A 425 12.43 21.78 -0.73
N ASP A 426 12.64 22.95 -1.32
CA ASP A 426 13.14 24.17 -0.68
C ASP A 426 12.04 24.98 0.01
N ARG A 427 10.80 24.49 0.12
CA ARG A 427 9.71 25.19 0.82
C ARG A 427 10.07 25.66 2.24
N PRO A 428 10.84 24.94 3.08
CA PRO A 428 11.21 25.47 4.41
C PRO A 428 12.22 26.62 4.30
N LEU A 429 13.00 26.68 3.21
CA LEU A 429 13.98 27.72 2.91
C LEU A 429 13.30 28.95 2.27
N ARG A 430 12.31 28.74 1.39
CA ARG A 430 11.53 29.80 0.71
C ARG A 430 10.71 30.65 1.65
N VAL A 431 10.53 30.24 2.91
CA VAL A 431 9.53 30.86 3.76
C VAL A 431 9.83 32.36 3.94
N ASP A 432 11.05 32.90 3.82
CA ASP A 432 11.33 34.33 4.14
C ASP A 432 10.64 35.38 3.24
N GLU A 433 10.31 35.10 1.97
CA GLU A 433 9.79 36.14 1.06
C GLU A 433 8.25 36.27 1.02
N SER A 434 7.49 35.30 1.58
CA SER A 434 6.01 35.26 1.52
C SER A 434 5.28 35.41 2.88
N ARG A 435 5.99 35.57 4.01
CA ARG A 435 5.41 35.48 5.38
C ARG A 435 4.47 36.63 5.74
N ALA A 436 4.92 37.86 5.51
CA ALA A 436 4.10 39.04 5.79
C ALA A 436 2.79 38.99 4.98
N LYS A 437 2.86 38.52 3.74
CA LYS A 437 1.73 38.40 2.81
C LYS A 437 0.69 37.37 3.24
N LEU A 438 1.10 36.25 3.86
CA LEU A 438 0.19 35.17 4.26
C LEU A 438 -0.86 35.64 5.27
N PHE A 439 -0.49 36.55 6.18
CA PHE A 439 -1.41 37.14 7.17
C PHE A 439 -1.71 38.64 6.95
N GLU A 440 -1.12 39.26 5.94
CA GLU A 440 -1.47 40.62 5.50
C GLU A 440 -2.98 40.72 5.22
N GLY A 441 -3.62 41.69 5.87
CA GLY A 441 -5.06 41.94 5.73
C GLY A 441 -5.90 41.59 6.96
N PHE A 442 -5.45 40.66 7.81
CA PHE A 442 -6.17 40.29 9.03
C PHE A 442 -5.83 41.26 10.19
N VAL A 443 -6.63 42.32 10.33
CA VAL A 443 -6.47 43.32 11.40
C VAL A 443 -6.91 42.69 12.74
N GLY A 444 -5.99 42.62 13.71
CA GLY A 444 -6.25 42.07 15.05
C GLY A 444 -5.59 40.71 15.34
N PHE A 445 -4.90 40.12 14.36
CA PHE A 445 -4.36 38.75 14.42
C PHE A 445 -2.88 38.67 14.83
N LYS A 446 -2.26 39.76 15.28
CA LYS A 446 -0.81 39.82 15.58
C LYS A 446 -0.34 38.70 16.52
N LYS A 447 -1.06 38.47 17.62
CA LYS A 447 -0.73 37.41 18.59
C LYS A 447 -0.77 36.00 17.98
N ILE A 448 -1.73 35.77 17.09
CA ILE A 448 -1.90 34.46 16.42
C ILE A 448 -0.74 34.25 15.45
N VAL A 449 -0.34 35.30 14.73
CA VAL A 449 0.82 35.27 13.83
C VAL A 449 2.10 35.00 14.62
N GLU A 450 2.36 35.73 15.71
CA GLU A 450 3.53 35.53 16.58
C GLU A 450 3.60 34.09 17.13
N GLN A 451 2.45 33.50 17.50
CA GLN A 451 2.38 32.13 17.99
C GLN A 451 2.77 31.11 16.91
N PHE A 452 2.22 31.25 15.70
CA PHE A 452 2.55 30.37 14.57
C PHE A 452 4.00 30.54 14.08
N GLU A 453 4.55 31.76 14.15
CA GLU A 453 5.98 32.01 13.92
C GLU A 453 6.85 31.29 14.96
N GLY A 454 6.41 31.24 16.21
CA GLY A 454 7.04 30.46 17.27
C GLY A 454 7.14 28.96 16.92
N TYR A 455 6.06 28.36 16.40
CA TYR A 455 6.08 26.95 15.98
C TYR A 455 7.05 26.69 14.85
N LYS A 456 7.15 27.60 13.87
CA LYS A 456 8.13 27.48 12.80
C LYS A 456 9.56 27.51 13.32
N ASN A 457 9.90 28.50 14.16
CA ASN A 457 11.24 28.61 14.73
C ASN A 457 11.60 27.37 15.56
N LEU A 458 10.62 26.77 16.23
CA LEU A 458 10.79 25.49 16.93
C LEU A 458 11.09 24.36 15.94
N VAL A 459 10.31 24.21 14.87
CA VAL A 459 10.53 23.18 13.83
C VAL A 459 11.90 23.32 13.18
N ASP A 460 12.28 24.54 12.77
CA ASP A 460 13.56 24.83 12.15
C ASP A 460 14.71 24.55 13.13
N GLY A 461 14.55 24.98 14.39
CA GLY A 461 15.50 24.70 15.46
C GLY A 461 15.70 23.20 15.70
N MET A 462 14.64 22.40 15.76
CA MET A 462 14.73 20.96 15.99
C MET A 462 15.38 20.22 14.83
N ARG A 463 15.09 20.63 13.60
CA ARG A 463 15.72 20.08 12.39
C ARG A 463 17.22 20.32 12.32
N LEU A 464 17.71 21.46 12.82
CA LEU A 464 19.14 21.73 12.91
C LEU A 464 19.88 20.71 13.79
N TRP A 465 19.18 20.07 14.73
CA TRP A 465 19.72 19.04 15.62
C TRP A 465 19.31 17.61 15.22
N ASP A 466 18.74 17.43 14.03
CA ASP A 466 18.25 16.12 13.53
C ASP A 466 17.21 15.46 14.45
N ILE A 467 16.39 16.28 15.13
CA ILE A 467 15.29 15.83 15.98
C ILE A 467 13.97 15.98 15.23
N ASP A 468 13.13 14.94 15.24
CA ASP A 468 11.79 15.00 14.65
C ASP A 468 10.93 16.07 15.37
N PRO A 469 10.46 17.12 14.67
CA PRO A 469 9.65 18.17 15.27
C PRO A 469 8.19 17.74 15.54
N ARG A 470 7.69 16.66 14.91
CA ARG A 470 6.27 16.28 14.97
C ARG A 470 5.74 16.09 16.41
N PRO A 471 6.46 15.47 17.36
CA PRO A 471 5.96 15.28 18.72
C PRO A 471 5.91 16.57 19.56
N HIS A 472 6.57 17.64 19.12
CA HIS A 472 6.80 18.85 19.91
C HIS A 472 5.97 20.06 19.46
N ILE A 473 5.31 19.95 18.31
CA ILE A 473 4.38 20.96 17.83
C ILE A 473 2.94 20.57 18.16
N PRO A 474 2.04 21.54 18.35
CA PRO A 474 0.62 21.24 18.50
C PRO A 474 0.01 20.74 17.18
N TRP A 475 -0.90 19.77 17.27
CA TRP A 475 -1.67 19.27 16.12
C TRP A 475 -3.19 19.44 16.29
N ALA A 476 -3.61 19.92 17.45
CA ALA A 476 -5.01 19.99 17.84
C ALA A 476 -5.33 21.40 18.36
N PHE A 477 -6.24 22.10 17.70
CA PHE A 477 -6.58 23.49 17.99
C PHE A 477 -8.08 23.68 18.26
N ILE A 478 -8.40 24.61 19.15
CA ILE A 478 -9.76 25.10 19.37
C ILE A 478 -9.87 26.54 18.87
N PHE A 479 -10.73 26.76 17.88
CA PHE A 479 -10.99 28.07 17.28
C PHE A 479 -12.30 28.65 17.82
N GLN A 480 -12.18 29.56 18.78
CA GLN A 480 -13.33 30.13 19.48
C GLN A 480 -13.52 31.62 19.19
N GLY A 481 -14.76 32.07 19.06
CA GLY A 481 -15.07 33.47 18.81
C GLY A 481 -16.36 33.70 18.02
N PRO A 482 -16.75 34.97 17.79
CA PRO A 482 -17.98 35.33 17.09
C PRO A 482 -18.05 34.82 15.63
N PRO A 483 -19.25 34.72 15.04
CA PRO A 483 -19.41 34.32 13.64
C PRO A 483 -18.77 35.34 12.68
N GLY A 484 -18.25 34.85 11.55
CA GLY A 484 -17.68 35.71 10.51
C GLY A 484 -16.36 36.38 10.91
N THR A 485 -15.64 35.86 11.90
CA THR A 485 -14.32 36.36 12.33
C THR A 485 -13.15 35.73 11.56
N GLY A 486 -13.43 34.90 10.54
CA GLY A 486 -12.41 34.33 9.65
C GLY A 486 -11.75 33.03 10.15
N LYS A 487 -12.45 32.23 10.97
CA LYS A 487 -11.96 30.94 11.48
C LYS A 487 -11.58 29.97 10.36
N THR A 488 -12.49 29.74 9.41
CA THR A 488 -12.27 28.87 8.25
C THR A 488 -11.13 29.39 7.36
N ALA A 489 -11.06 30.71 7.14
CA ALA A 489 -9.97 31.32 6.39
C ALA A 489 -8.61 31.18 7.10
N THR A 490 -8.60 31.21 8.44
CA THR A 490 -7.39 30.99 9.23
C THR A 490 -6.96 29.53 9.19
N ALA A 491 -7.90 28.57 9.20
CA ALA A 491 -7.60 27.16 9.04
C ALA A 491 -6.88 26.86 7.71
N GLN A 492 -7.27 27.52 6.61
CA GLN A 492 -6.57 27.43 5.32
C GLN A 492 -5.12 27.90 5.40
N LYS A 493 -4.86 28.96 6.18
CA LYS A 493 -3.49 29.45 6.40
C LYS A 493 -2.67 28.52 7.29
N VAL A 494 -3.30 27.90 8.28
CA VAL A 494 -2.66 26.86 9.10
C VAL A 494 -2.28 25.67 8.24
N GLY A 495 -3.14 25.24 7.31
CA GLY A 495 -2.83 24.19 6.35
C GLY A 495 -1.61 24.51 5.51
N ARG A 496 -1.55 25.72 4.93
CA ARG A 496 -0.37 26.21 4.21
C ARG A 496 0.87 26.26 5.09
N LEU A 497 0.77 26.77 6.31
CA LEU A 497 1.91 26.86 7.22
C LEU A 497 2.49 25.47 7.54
N TYR A 498 1.65 24.50 7.90
CA TYR A 498 2.12 23.15 8.21
C TYR A 498 2.65 22.41 6.98
N PHE A 499 2.08 22.69 5.81
CA PHE A 499 2.60 22.19 4.53
C PHE A 499 3.97 22.81 4.20
N ASP A 500 4.13 24.13 4.34
CA ASP A 500 5.39 24.86 4.12
C ASP A 500 6.47 24.43 5.11
N MET A 501 6.09 24.14 6.35
CA MET A 501 6.96 23.51 7.35
C MET A 501 7.32 22.07 6.98
N GLY A 502 6.71 21.45 5.97
CA GLY A 502 6.97 20.06 5.56
C GLY A 502 6.41 19.01 6.52
N LEU A 503 5.40 19.35 7.31
CA LEU A 503 4.76 18.47 8.30
C LEU A 503 3.51 17.79 7.73
N LEU A 504 2.77 18.50 6.88
CA LEU A 504 1.63 17.96 6.14
C LEU A 504 2.02 17.56 4.71
N SER A 505 1.22 16.66 4.13
CA SER A 505 1.39 16.20 2.75
C SER A 505 0.77 17.16 1.75
N THR A 506 -0.29 17.90 2.13
CA THR A 506 -0.92 18.96 1.33
C THR A 506 -1.37 20.14 2.21
N ASP A 507 -1.62 21.30 1.61
CA ASP A 507 -2.19 22.49 2.28
C ASP A 507 -3.73 22.48 2.36
N GLU A 508 -4.34 21.38 1.91
CA GLU A 508 -5.79 21.25 1.80
C GLU A 508 -6.46 21.19 3.18
N VAL A 509 -7.61 21.85 3.29
CA VAL A 509 -8.46 21.83 4.49
C VAL A 509 -9.76 21.10 4.19
N VAL A 510 -9.96 19.97 4.86
CA VAL A 510 -11.21 19.22 4.84
C VAL A 510 -12.15 19.86 5.86
N VAL A 511 -13.19 20.54 5.36
CA VAL A 511 -14.23 21.14 6.21
C VAL A 511 -15.33 20.10 6.41
N CYS A 512 -15.59 19.76 7.68
CA CYS A 512 -16.67 18.87 8.08
C CYS A 512 -17.53 19.51 9.17
N SER A 513 -18.70 18.90 9.36
CA SER A 513 -19.71 19.29 10.31
C SER A 513 -19.99 18.14 11.28
N VAL A 514 -20.71 18.42 12.36
CA VAL A 514 -21.06 17.39 13.35
C VAL A 514 -21.89 16.25 12.74
N THR A 515 -22.66 16.50 11.68
CA THR A 515 -23.44 15.45 11.00
C THR A 515 -22.58 14.41 10.28
N ASP A 516 -21.32 14.74 9.98
CA ASP A 516 -20.39 13.81 9.33
C ASP A 516 -19.86 12.76 10.33
N PHE A 517 -19.82 13.11 11.62
CA PHE A 517 -19.41 12.22 12.71
C PHE A 517 -20.56 11.32 13.19
N VAL A 518 -21.80 11.80 13.15
CA VAL A 518 -22.93 11.14 13.84
C VAL A 518 -23.64 10.12 12.93
N GLY A 519 -23.84 8.89 13.44
CA GLY A 519 -24.60 7.83 12.78
C GLY A 519 -26.11 8.09 12.76
N GLN A 520 -26.82 7.43 11.85
CA GLN A 520 -28.31 7.41 11.87
C GLN A 520 -28.85 6.25 12.73
N TYR A 521 -28.02 5.22 12.93
CA TYR A 521 -28.35 4.00 13.67
C TYR A 521 -27.24 3.66 14.67
N LEU A 522 -27.58 2.91 15.72
CA LEU A 522 -26.64 2.43 16.74
C LEU A 522 -25.47 1.67 16.12
N GLY A 523 -24.25 1.98 16.57
CA GLY A 523 -23.00 1.35 16.10
C GLY A 523 -22.45 1.88 14.78
N GLN A 524 -23.10 2.88 14.14
CA GLN A 524 -22.56 3.51 12.92
C GLN A 524 -21.70 4.75 13.19
N THR A 525 -21.83 5.35 14.38
CA THR A 525 -21.12 6.58 14.74
C THR A 525 -19.61 6.36 14.76
N GLY A 526 -19.13 5.31 15.43
CA GLY A 526 -17.69 5.00 15.51
C GLY A 526 -17.02 4.90 14.13
N PRO A 527 -17.49 4.01 13.22
CA PRO A 527 -16.96 3.90 11.86
C PRO A 527 -17.02 5.20 11.05
N LYS A 528 -18.04 6.05 11.26
CA LYS A 528 -18.14 7.37 10.59
C LYS A 528 -17.07 8.35 11.09
N VAL A 529 -16.82 8.39 12.40
CA VAL A 529 -15.75 9.21 13.00
C VAL A 529 -14.40 8.81 12.41
N VAL A 530 -14.10 7.51 12.40
CA VAL A 530 -12.89 6.95 11.81
C VAL A 530 -12.76 7.33 10.34
N LYS A 531 -13.81 7.12 9.54
CA LYS A 531 -13.82 7.49 8.11
C LYS A 531 -13.58 8.98 7.90
N THR A 532 -14.15 9.84 8.74
CA THR A 532 -13.96 11.29 8.68
C THR A 532 -12.52 11.67 9.03
N LEU A 533 -11.94 11.07 10.06
CA LEU A 533 -10.53 11.26 10.42
C LEU A 533 -9.59 10.80 9.30
N GLU A 534 -9.89 9.67 8.65
CA GLU A 534 -9.11 9.19 7.51
C GLU A 534 -9.07 10.17 6.35
N THR A 535 -10.13 10.96 6.12
CA THR A 535 -10.11 12.02 5.08
C THR A 535 -9.15 13.17 5.41
N GLY A 536 -8.86 13.39 6.69
CA GLY A 536 -7.98 14.45 7.16
C GLY A 536 -6.51 14.04 7.33
N LEU A 537 -6.16 12.76 7.18
CA LEU A 537 -4.77 12.30 7.30
C LEU A 537 -3.84 12.98 6.28
N GLY A 538 -2.75 13.55 6.77
CA GLY A 538 -1.81 14.37 5.99
C GLY A 538 -2.34 15.77 5.61
N LYS A 539 -3.51 16.17 6.14
CA LYS A 539 -4.21 17.44 5.86
C LYS A 539 -4.66 18.14 7.15
N VAL A 540 -5.42 19.23 6.99
CA VAL A 540 -6.17 19.85 8.10
C VAL A 540 -7.62 19.36 8.08
N LEU A 541 -8.11 18.84 9.20
CA LEU A 541 -9.52 18.54 9.44
C LEU A 541 -10.14 19.68 10.27
N PHE A 542 -11.04 20.43 9.65
CA PHE A 542 -11.74 21.55 10.28
C PHE A 542 -13.19 21.17 10.58
N VAL A 543 -13.52 21.02 11.86
CA VAL A 543 -14.87 20.73 12.34
C VAL A 543 -15.56 22.04 12.71
N ASP A 544 -16.50 22.48 11.87
CA ASP A 544 -17.29 23.68 12.16
C ASP A 544 -18.46 23.37 13.11
N GLU A 545 -18.86 24.37 13.90
CA GLU A 545 -19.89 24.27 14.94
C GLU A 545 -19.71 23.05 15.88
N ALA A 546 -18.46 22.75 16.25
CA ALA A 546 -18.10 21.57 17.04
C ALA A 546 -18.83 21.49 18.39
N TYR A 547 -19.27 22.63 18.95
CA TYR A 547 -20.08 22.69 20.16
C TYR A 547 -21.40 21.91 20.06
N ARG A 548 -21.90 21.60 18.85
CA ARG A 548 -23.09 20.77 18.66
C ARG A 548 -22.88 19.32 19.11
N LEU A 549 -21.64 18.86 19.27
CA LEU A 549 -21.34 17.57 19.91
C LEU A 549 -21.74 17.57 21.41
N ALA A 550 -21.94 18.73 22.02
CA ALA A 550 -22.42 18.87 23.39
C ALA A 550 -23.94 18.67 23.55
N SER A 551 -24.68 18.38 22.48
CA SER A 551 -26.17 18.35 22.49
C SER A 551 -26.78 17.21 23.32
N GLY A 552 -25.98 16.34 23.93
CA GLY A 552 -26.41 15.40 24.97
C GLY A 552 -27.12 14.12 24.49
N SER A 553 -27.19 13.84 23.18
CA SER A 553 -27.67 12.53 22.71
C SER A 553 -26.56 11.46 22.78
N GLU A 554 -26.95 10.21 22.98
CA GLU A 554 -26.01 9.07 23.08
C GLU A 554 -25.06 8.99 21.87
N PHE A 555 -25.57 9.25 20.66
CA PHE A 555 -24.76 9.26 19.44
C PHE A 555 -23.70 10.37 19.40
N HIS A 556 -23.97 11.56 19.97
CA HIS A 556 -22.98 12.63 20.01
C HIS A 556 -21.88 12.35 21.06
N ALA A 557 -22.26 11.72 22.19
CA ALA A 557 -21.30 11.28 23.20
C ALA A 557 -20.40 10.14 22.70
N GLU A 558 -20.98 9.19 21.94
CA GLU A 558 -20.24 8.13 21.25
C GLU A 558 -19.24 8.75 20.26
N ALA A 559 -19.68 9.69 19.41
CA ALA A 559 -18.83 10.34 18.41
C ALA A 559 -17.63 11.04 19.06
N LEU A 560 -17.88 11.69 20.19
CA LEU A 560 -16.86 12.41 20.93
C LEU A 560 -15.84 11.49 21.60
N SER A 561 -16.30 10.38 22.16
CA SER A 561 -15.43 9.37 22.77
C SER A 561 -14.54 8.72 21.72
N GLU A 562 -15.12 8.30 20.59
CA GLU A 562 -14.37 7.74 19.47
C GLU A 562 -13.35 8.74 18.89
N LEU A 563 -13.71 10.03 18.79
CA LEU A 563 -12.77 11.06 18.31
C LEU A 563 -11.55 11.16 19.23
N VAL A 564 -11.77 11.20 20.55
CA VAL A 564 -10.67 11.29 21.54
C VAL A 564 -9.83 10.03 21.53
N ASP A 565 -10.45 8.85 21.43
CA ASP A 565 -9.75 7.57 21.40
C ASP A 565 -8.95 7.42 20.10
N ALA A 566 -9.53 7.75 18.95
CA ALA A 566 -8.85 7.73 17.66
C ALA A 566 -7.65 8.68 17.64
N MET A 567 -7.75 9.89 18.20
CA MET A 567 -6.62 10.83 18.31
C MET A 567 -5.41 10.27 19.08
N THR A 568 -5.61 9.27 19.93
CA THR A 568 -4.52 8.62 20.69
C THR A 568 -3.82 7.50 19.92
N GLN A 569 -4.42 7.02 18.83
CA GLN A 569 -3.84 5.96 18.02
C GLN A 569 -2.67 6.51 17.21
N VAL A 570 -1.57 5.75 17.15
CA VAL A 570 -0.34 6.09 16.40
C VAL A 570 -0.62 6.45 14.93
N ARG A 571 -1.70 5.89 14.36
CA ARG A 571 -2.14 6.19 13.00
C ARG A 571 -2.53 7.66 12.80
N TYR A 572 -3.24 8.26 13.75
CA TYR A 572 -3.78 9.63 13.61
C TYR A 572 -2.93 10.67 14.37
N GLN A 573 -2.26 10.23 15.42
CA GLN A 573 -1.42 11.09 16.24
C GLN A 573 -0.32 11.77 15.39
N ASN A 574 -0.23 13.11 15.49
CA ASN A 574 0.78 13.93 14.83
C ASN A 574 0.86 13.76 13.29
N ASN A 575 -0.23 13.30 12.69
CA ASN A 575 -0.32 12.98 11.26
C ASN A 575 -1.38 13.83 10.53
N MET A 576 -2.10 14.68 11.25
CA MET A 576 -3.09 15.63 10.72
C MET A 576 -3.34 16.74 11.72
N VAL A 577 -3.74 17.91 11.23
CA VAL A 577 -4.13 19.03 12.11
C VAL A 577 -5.64 18.98 12.32
N ILE A 578 -6.11 18.89 13.57
CA ILE A 578 -7.53 18.90 13.91
C ILE A 578 -7.90 20.25 14.50
N ILE A 579 -8.90 20.91 13.91
CA ILE A 579 -9.38 22.22 14.36
C ILE A 579 -10.86 22.11 14.71
N LEU A 580 -11.21 22.29 15.99
CA LEU A 580 -12.59 22.39 16.44
C LEU A 580 -13.00 23.86 16.51
N ALA A 581 -13.97 24.28 15.71
CA ALA A 581 -14.44 25.66 15.66
C ALA A 581 -15.84 25.83 16.26
N GLY A 582 -16.04 26.91 17.02
CA GLY A 582 -17.34 27.19 17.63
C GLY A 582 -17.40 28.51 18.39
N TYR A 583 -18.57 28.91 18.86
CA TYR A 583 -18.72 30.12 19.67
C TYR A 583 -18.07 29.95 21.04
N THR A 584 -17.54 31.04 21.62
CA THR A 584 -16.70 31.00 22.82
C THR A 584 -17.39 30.30 24.00
N THR A 585 -18.60 30.75 24.34
CA THR A 585 -19.39 30.21 25.47
C THR A 585 -19.77 28.74 25.29
N GLU A 586 -20.11 28.35 24.07
CA GLU A 586 -20.59 27.02 23.72
C GLU A 586 -19.43 26.02 23.64
N MET A 587 -18.25 26.46 23.17
CA MET A 587 -17.04 25.66 23.22
C MET A 587 -16.55 25.45 24.66
N GLU A 588 -16.64 26.46 25.53
CA GLU A 588 -16.36 26.28 26.95
C GLU A 588 -17.29 25.25 27.59
N HIS A 589 -18.58 25.25 27.21
CA HIS A 589 -19.53 24.24 27.67
C HIS A 589 -19.16 22.83 27.18
N LEU A 590 -18.82 22.68 25.90
CA LEU A 590 -18.35 21.40 25.33
C LEU A 590 -17.15 20.83 26.10
N LEU A 591 -16.18 21.68 26.44
CA LEU A 591 -14.97 21.27 27.16
C LEU A 591 -15.22 20.90 28.62
N ARG A 592 -16.27 21.44 29.24
CA ARG A 592 -16.70 21.03 30.59
C ARG A 592 -17.36 19.66 30.57
N ILE A 593 -18.11 19.33 29.53
CA ILE A 593 -18.78 18.03 29.39
C ILE A 593 -17.77 16.90 29.23
N ASN A 594 -16.74 17.10 28.42
CA ASN A 594 -15.71 16.08 28.21
C ASN A 594 -14.31 16.63 28.57
N PRO A 595 -13.82 16.36 29.79
CA PRO A 595 -12.46 16.69 30.19
C PRO A 595 -11.38 16.08 29.28
N GLY A 596 -11.71 14.97 28.61
CA GLY A 596 -10.85 14.31 27.64
C GLY A 596 -10.46 15.24 26.49
N LEU A 597 -11.41 15.99 25.92
CA LEU A 597 -11.11 17.00 24.89
C LEU A 597 -10.11 18.04 25.38
N ARG A 598 -10.29 18.53 26.62
CA ARG A 598 -9.46 19.61 27.15
C ARG A 598 -7.98 19.24 27.22
N SER A 599 -7.64 17.99 27.50
CA SER A 599 -6.24 17.57 27.53
C SER A 599 -5.66 17.28 26.14
N ARG A 600 -6.48 16.93 25.15
CA ARG A 600 -6.01 16.63 23.78
C ARG A 600 -5.99 17.87 22.87
N PHE A 601 -6.72 18.91 23.23
CA PHE A 601 -6.74 20.22 22.56
C PHE A 601 -6.23 21.33 23.49
N PRO A 602 -4.93 21.35 23.81
CA PRO A 602 -4.36 22.36 24.71
C PRO A 602 -4.27 23.75 24.07
N GLU A 603 -4.29 23.85 22.75
CA GLU A 603 -4.12 25.12 22.03
C GLU A 603 -5.45 25.79 21.72
N HIS A 604 -5.67 26.96 22.31
CA HIS A 604 -6.89 27.75 22.16
C HIS A 604 -6.61 29.06 21.44
N ILE A 605 -7.23 29.24 20.28
CA ILE A 605 -7.15 30.48 19.50
C ILE A 605 -8.48 31.23 19.62
N THR A 606 -8.43 32.40 20.25
CA THR A 606 -9.59 33.27 20.45
C THR A 606 -9.63 34.36 19.39
N PHE A 607 -10.68 34.32 18.57
CA PHE A 607 -10.97 35.26 17.52
C PHE A 607 -11.82 36.41 18.07
N GLN A 608 -11.33 37.64 17.91
CA GLN A 608 -12.07 38.84 18.32
C GLN A 608 -12.94 39.37 17.18
N ALA A 609 -14.04 40.02 17.53
CA ALA A 609 -14.85 40.74 16.54
C ALA A 609 -14.01 41.82 15.85
N MET A 610 -14.18 41.97 14.53
CA MET A 610 -13.44 42.99 13.79
C MET A 610 -13.79 44.39 14.30
N ASN A 611 -12.75 45.19 14.55
CA ASN A 611 -12.92 46.59 14.90
C ASN A 611 -13.40 47.41 13.68
N SER A 612 -13.88 48.63 13.94
CA SER A 612 -14.46 49.51 12.91
C SER A 612 -13.50 49.80 11.75
N HIS A 613 -12.19 49.91 12.03
CA HIS A 613 -11.16 50.13 11.03
C HIS A 613 -10.94 48.89 10.14
N ALA A 614 -10.91 47.71 10.76
CA ALA A 614 -10.82 46.42 10.10
C ALA A 614 -12.02 46.18 9.17
N CYS A 615 -13.24 46.48 9.63
CA CYS A 615 -14.45 46.36 8.82
C CYS A 615 -14.39 47.22 7.55
N LEU A 616 -13.93 48.48 7.65
CA LEU A 616 -13.78 49.34 6.47
C LEU A 616 -12.67 48.86 5.52
N LYS A 617 -11.55 48.37 6.08
CA LYS A 617 -10.46 47.80 5.27
C LYS A 617 -10.94 46.57 4.51
N HIS A 618 -11.64 45.65 5.18
CA HIS A 618 -12.24 44.46 4.56
C HIS A 618 -13.27 44.84 3.49
N LEU A 619 -14.13 45.81 3.78
CA LEU A 619 -15.10 46.33 2.79
C LEU A 619 -14.40 46.86 1.53
N ARG A 620 -13.31 47.63 1.69
CA ARG A 620 -12.51 48.11 0.55
C ARG A 620 -11.92 46.97 -0.24
N GLN A 621 -11.34 45.96 0.43
CA GLN A 621 -10.75 44.80 -0.23
C GLN A 621 -11.80 44.03 -1.05
N GLU A 622 -12.98 43.76 -0.49
CA GLU A 622 -14.06 43.06 -1.21
C GLU A 622 -14.55 43.82 -2.44
N VAL A 623 -14.69 45.14 -2.32
CA VAL A 623 -15.13 46.00 -3.43
C VAL A 623 -14.04 46.13 -4.51
N GLN A 624 -12.77 46.16 -4.11
CA GLN A 624 -11.61 46.22 -5.02
C GLN A 624 -11.42 44.94 -5.86
N LYS A 625 -11.90 43.77 -5.40
CA LYS A 625 -11.88 42.53 -6.21
C LYS A 625 -12.57 42.70 -7.56
N LEU A 626 -13.56 43.59 -7.65
CA LEU A 626 -14.28 43.93 -8.89
C LEU A 626 -13.80 45.24 -9.53
N LYS A 627 -12.60 45.71 -9.18
CA LYS A 627 -12.00 46.95 -9.68
C LYS A 627 -12.86 48.19 -9.40
N ILE A 628 -13.56 48.21 -8.27
CA ILE A 628 -14.31 49.36 -7.77
C ILE A 628 -13.49 50.01 -6.66
N ASP A 629 -13.32 51.33 -6.69
CA ASP A 629 -12.60 52.08 -5.66
C ASP A 629 -13.56 52.90 -4.79
N ILE A 630 -13.33 52.86 -3.47
CA ILE A 630 -14.04 53.72 -2.52
C ILE A 630 -13.25 55.03 -2.39
N VAL A 631 -13.78 56.10 -2.97
CA VAL A 631 -13.11 57.41 -3.00
C VAL A 631 -13.27 58.11 -1.66
N VAL A 632 -12.15 58.39 -1.01
CA VAL A 632 -12.05 59.31 0.12
C VAL A 632 -11.59 60.65 -0.45
N ALA A 633 -12.50 61.60 -0.65
CA ALA A 633 -12.14 62.92 -1.17
C ALA A 633 -11.27 63.68 -0.16
N LYS A 634 -10.45 64.65 -0.60
CA LYS A 634 -9.48 65.33 0.27
C LYS A 634 -10.05 66.35 1.28
N ASP A 635 -11.34 66.70 1.23
CA ASP A 635 -12.15 67.28 2.33
C ASP A 635 -13.58 67.60 1.81
N PRO A 636 -14.69 67.56 2.59
CA PRO A 636 -14.91 67.18 3.99
C PRO A 636 -15.20 65.67 4.11
N SER A 637 -14.14 64.89 4.33
CA SER A 637 -14.22 63.41 4.35
C SER A 637 -13.96 62.80 5.72
N GLU A 638 -13.35 63.51 6.67
CA GLU A 638 -13.12 63.00 8.03
C GLU A 638 -14.42 62.77 8.80
N GLU A 639 -15.37 63.70 8.72
CA GLU A 639 -16.68 63.56 9.40
C GLU A 639 -17.50 62.38 8.85
N LYS A 640 -17.46 62.17 7.54
CA LYS A 640 -18.12 61.04 6.87
C LYS A 640 -17.43 59.71 7.23
N LEU A 641 -16.10 59.71 7.28
CA LEU A 641 -15.32 58.53 7.65
C LEU A 641 -15.54 58.13 9.11
N GLU A 642 -15.60 59.11 10.03
CA GLU A 642 -15.97 58.87 11.43
C GLU A 642 -17.43 58.39 11.55
N THR A 643 -18.33 58.90 10.71
CA THR A 643 -19.72 58.40 10.65
C THR A 643 -19.77 56.92 10.23
N VAL A 644 -18.97 56.51 9.24
CA VAL A 644 -18.85 55.10 8.83
C VAL A 644 -18.34 54.23 9.98
N TYR A 645 -17.32 54.69 10.71
CA TYR A 645 -16.81 53.97 11.89
C TYR A 645 -17.84 53.88 13.01
N ARG A 646 -18.56 54.96 13.30
CA ARG A 646 -19.65 54.98 14.28
C ARG A 646 -20.76 54.01 13.91
N LEU A 647 -21.15 53.95 12.63
CA LEU A 647 -22.15 53.00 12.14
C LEU A 647 -21.68 51.55 12.27
N PHE A 648 -20.42 51.25 11.95
CA PHE A 648 -19.86 49.93 12.21
C PHE A 648 -19.83 49.57 13.69
N ARG A 649 -19.54 50.52 14.59
CA ARG A 649 -19.62 50.29 16.05
C ARG A 649 -21.05 49.97 16.48
N LYS A 650 -22.04 50.71 15.99
CA LYS A 650 -23.46 50.45 16.27
C LYS A 650 -23.91 49.10 15.73
N LEU A 651 -23.55 48.77 14.49
CA LEU A 651 -23.82 47.47 13.89
C LEU A 651 -23.16 46.34 14.69
N GLY A 652 -21.93 46.56 15.18
CA GLY A 652 -21.22 45.63 16.06
C GLY A 652 -21.91 45.33 17.39
N GLN A 653 -22.83 46.19 17.83
CA GLN A 653 -23.64 46.00 19.04
C GLN A 653 -25.00 45.31 18.75
N THR A 654 -25.36 45.12 17.48
CA THR A 654 -26.62 44.44 17.12
C THR A 654 -26.54 42.93 17.39
N ARG A 655 -27.66 42.34 17.81
CA ARG A 655 -27.79 40.88 17.90
C ARG A 655 -27.58 40.26 16.50
N GLY A 656 -26.77 39.21 16.43
CA GLY A 656 -26.47 38.53 15.16
C GLY A 656 -25.41 39.20 14.27
N TRP A 657 -24.66 40.20 14.77
CA TRP A 657 -23.53 40.77 14.02
C TRP A 657 -22.43 39.73 13.75
N ALA A 658 -22.31 39.32 12.48
CA ALA A 658 -21.29 38.42 11.98
C ALA A 658 -20.27 39.22 11.17
N SER A 659 -19.32 39.85 11.86
CA SER A 659 -18.45 40.91 11.33
C SER A 659 -18.02 40.77 9.86
N GLY A 660 -17.44 39.64 9.44
CA GLY A 660 -17.03 39.40 8.06
C GLY A 660 -18.19 39.20 7.09
N ARG A 661 -19.12 38.29 7.41
CA ARG A 661 -20.29 37.97 6.57
C ARG A 661 -21.19 39.18 6.34
N ASP A 662 -21.35 40.01 7.37
CA ASP A 662 -22.14 41.24 7.29
C ASP A 662 -21.44 42.31 6.46
N VAL A 663 -20.11 42.45 6.59
CA VAL A 663 -19.33 43.34 5.73
C VAL A 663 -19.37 42.88 4.27
N GLU A 664 -19.32 41.58 3.99
CA GLU A 664 -19.50 41.03 2.64
C GLU A 664 -20.90 41.34 2.09
N THR A 665 -21.94 41.25 2.92
CA THR A 665 -23.31 41.59 2.55
C THR A 665 -23.47 43.08 2.22
N LEU A 666 -22.82 43.95 3.01
CA LEU A 666 -22.71 45.37 2.70
C LEU A 666 -21.96 45.60 1.37
N ALA A 667 -20.83 44.91 1.15
CA ALA A 667 -20.08 44.97 -0.10
C ALA A 667 -20.93 44.56 -1.30
N LYS A 668 -21.63 43.42 -1.24
CA LYS A 668 -22.54 42.95 -2.30
C LYS A 668 -23.62 43.98 -2.63
N THR A 669 -24.18 44.63 -1.62
CA THR A 669 -25.19 45.67 -1.79
C THR A 669 -24.60 46.93 -2.44
N ILE A 670 -23.41 47.35 -2.01
CA ILE A 670 -22.68 48.49 -2.59
C ILE A 670 -22.30 48.21 -4.05
N ILE A 671 -21.74 47.04 -4.34
CA ILE A 671 -21.40 46.57 -5.69
C ILE A 671 -22.66 46.55 -6.56
N GLY A 672 -23.75 45.98 -6.07
CA GLY A 672 -25.03 45.93 -6.78
C GLY A 672 -25.57 47.31 -7.12
N ASN A 673 -25.49 48.27 -6.20
CA ASN A 673 -25.91 49.64 -6.44
C ASN A 673 -24.98 50.36 -7.45
N ALA A 674 -23.67 50.14 -7.35
CA ALA A 674 -22.69 50.71 -8.28
C ALA A 674 -22.94 50.23 -9.72
N TYR A 675 -23.18 48.93 -9.93
CA TYR A 675 -23.48 48.38 -11.26
C TYR A 675 -24.89 48.75 -11.75
N LYS A 676 -25.90 48.79 -10.88
CA LYS A 676 -27.25 49.29 -11.26
C LYS A 676 -27.19 50.72 -11.77
N ARG A 677 -26.39 51.58 -11.13
CA ARG A 677 -26.14 52.95 -11.58
C ARG A 677 -25.43 52.97 -12.94
N ALA A 678 -24.35 52.19 -13.09
CA ALA A 678 -23.61 52.09 -14.36
C ALA A 678 -24.51 51.62 -15.51
N GLY A 679 -25.35 50.61 -15.27
CA GLY A 679 -26.31 50.06 -16.22
C GLY A 679 -27.39 51.07 -16.64
N ARG A 680 -27.89 51.91 -15.72
CA ARG A 680 -28.83 53.00 -16.03
C ARG A 680 -28.22 54.08 -16.91
N THR A 681 -26.93 54.37 -16.73
CA THR A 681 -26.22 55.40 -17.49
C THR A 681 -25.78 54.97 -18.89
N LYS A 682 -25.83 53.66 -19.23
CA LYS A 682 -25.39 53.07 -20.52
C LYS A 682 -24.00 53.50 -21.03
N LYS A 683 -23.16 54.13 -20.19
CA LYS A 683 -21.79 54.52 -20.52
C LYS A 683 -20.83 53.43 -20.05
N ARG A 684 -20.17 52.76 -20.99
CA ARG A 684 -18.99 51.97 -20.70
C ARG A 684 -17.82 52.96 -20.57
N LEU A 685 -17.36 53.18 -19.34
CA LEU A 685 -16.18 54.01 -19.07
C LEU A 685 -14.95 53.11 -19.28
N ASP A 686 -14.38 53.13 -20.49
CA ASP A 686 -13.26 52.25 -20.87
C ASP A 686 -11.92 52.60 -20.17
N THR A 687 -11.92 53.53 -19.20
CA THR A 687 -10.68 53.98 -18.54
C THR A 687 -10.82 54.43 -17.08
N ILE A 688 -12.00 54.33 -16.45
CA ILE A 688 -12.22 54.80 -15.06
C ILE A 688 -12.81 53.65 -14.24
N SER A 689 -12.10 53.21 -13.19
CA SER A 689 -12.64 52.28 -12.19
C SER A 689 -13.96 52.82 -11.66
N LEU A 690 -14.97 51.96 -11.47
CA LEU A 690 -16.24 52.39 -10.88
C LEU A 690 -15.95 52.96 -9.48
N GLN A 691 -16.40 54.19 -9.22
CA GLN A 691 -16.14 54.86 -7.94
C GLN A 691 -17.37 54.86 -7.04
N VAL A 692 -17.18 54.50 -5.78
CA VAL A 692 -18.19 54.56 -4.72
C VAL A 692 -17.80 55.64 -3.72
N THR A 693 -18.74 56.51 -3.38
CA THR A 693 -18.49 57.57 -2.38
C THR A 693 -18.73 57.07 -0.96
N LEU A 694 -18.08 57.67 0.04
CA LEU A 694 -18.37 57.37 1.45
C LEU A 694 -19.85 57.60 1.83
N GLY A 695 -20.54 58.52 1.14
CA GLY A 695 -21.97 58.75 1.34
C GLY A 695 -22.83 57.54 0.96
N GLU A 696 -22.50 56.87 -0.14
CA GLU A 696 -23.17 55.63 -0.57
C GLU A 696 -22.95 54.50 0.45
N VAL A 697 -21.73 54.40 1.00
CA VAL A 697 -21.42 53.43 2.06
C VAL A 697 -22.27 53.69 3.32
N ILE A 698 -22.37 54.96 3.75
CA ILE A 698 -23.16 55.37 4.91
C ILE A 698 -24.64 55.00 4.71
N GLU A 699 -25.22 55.27 3.53
CA GLU A 699 -26.63 54.97 3.27
C GLU A 699 -26.93 53.47 3.31
N VAL A 700 -26.04 52.64 2.75
CA VAL A 700 -26.18 51.17 2.84
C VAL A 700 -26.03 50.69 4.28
N GLN A 701 -25.07 51.21 5.05
CA GLN A 701 -24.91 50.87 6.48
C GLN A 701 -26.13 51.26 7.30
N LYS A 702 -26.68 52.47 7.09
CA LYS A 702 -27.92 52.91 7.74
C LYS A 702 -29.11 52.04 7.35
N GLY A 703 -29.16 51.56 6.10
CA GLY A 703 -30.18 50.64 5.62
C GLY A 703 -30.16 49.32 6.41
N MET A 704 -28.99 48.69 6.48
CA MET A 704 -28.79 47.45 7.25
C MET A 704 -29.09 47.66 8.75
N LEU A 705 -28.65 48.78 9.33
CA LEU A 705 -28.91 49.08 10.74
C LEU A 705 -30.41 49.26 11.02
N ARG A 706 -31.14 49.95 10.13
CA ARG A 706 -32.59 50.12 10.24
C ARG A 706 -33.35 48.81 10.13
N GLU A 707 -32.95 47.94 9.20
CA GLU A 707 -33.56 46.63 9.03
C GLU A 707 -33.39 45.75 10.28
N ARG A 708 -32.19 45.78 10.89
CA ARG A 708 -31.94 45.02 12.12
C ARG A 708 -32.67 45.54 13.34
N LEU A 709 -32.80 46.86 13.47
CA LEU A 709 -33.56 47.44 14.57
C LEU A 709 -35.05 47.08 14.46
N ARG A 710 -35.63 47.13 13.25
CA ARG A 710 -37.03 46.72 13.02
C ARG A 710 -37.30 45.27 13.40
N ARG A 711 -36.40 44.34 13.02
CA ARG A 711 -36.56 42.91 13.37
C ARG A 711 -36.54 42.66 14.88
N VAL A 712 -35.83 43.49 15.64
CA VAL A 712 -35.81 43.39 17.12
C VAL A 712 -37.10 43.94 17.72
N ASP A 713 -37.71 44.96 17.12
CA ASP A 713 -39.01 45.48 17.53
C ASP A 713 -40.13 44.47 17.20
N ASP A 714 -40.08 43.82 16.04
CA ASP A 714 -41.04 42.80 15.62
C ASP A 714 -40.94 41.50 16.47
N GLU A 715 -39.72 41.06 16.85
CA GLU A 715 -39.49 39.91 17.76
C GLU A 715 -39.80 40.21 19.24
N ALA A 716 -40.01 41.47 19.61
CA ALA A 716 -40.42 41.88 20.96
C ALA A 716 -41.94 42.04 21.10
N GLU A 717 -42.67 42.07 19.99
CA GLU A 717 -44.14 42.07 19.93
C GLU A 717 -44.74 40.65 19.78
N GLU A 718 -43.95 39.64 19.39
CA GLU A 718 -44.24 38.19 19.53
C GLU A 718 -43.82 37.65 20.91
#